data_AF-A0A812R8I9-F1
#
_entry.id   AF-A0A812R8I9-F1
#
_cell.length_a   1.000
_cell.length_b   1.000
_cell.length_c   1.000
_cell.angle_alpha   90.00
_cell.angle_beta   90.00
_cell.angle_gamma   90.00
#
_symmetry.space_group_name_H-M   'P 1'
#
loop_
_entity.id
_entity.type
_entity.pdbx_description
1 polymer ?
#
loop_
_entity_poly.entity_id
_entity_poly.type
_entity_poly.pdbx_seq_one_letter_code
_entity_poly.pdbx_strand_id
1 'polypeptide(L)'
;MTAMYFAITVMSTVGLGDINMSLSNERALLCVIMATTSLVVGVAVNGVATIVSKLSERTAANMEQLAQVSKFLKVYRVPRELQSRVHDYLLQVFENREREETKSMLMGWLKKSEVLRTKVNLALTGTCLVQHRWLKLLPPEVLANVCDLCDTEFHPPQQELIAEGAMVKTCFYIRSGLVQTSNRAGGQAWAATSSDDTEESDEIQKEIEAADAASPDARLQGGAFIGEFRLFLGVSRSLKTVTCISFCELISIDVSKFESLMSEAMPELFDILVIYAAIDHDCPKAMLHCLEQNGISPEMPLLFGEGVLHHCAKVNAAACAEHLMGDLGQDAAQARDQDGRTPAQLAAALKHKKAFWAMIQGSGRTRVTDVDVLPREARTARGKNSQAIALAPSAWTDRDQEPYTMARVQQLFAACNRNGLAASTGESSKDMEDLVEELNTCQSDLLVMNVRGGMQQTLLRRLRLVRLRLLAVIDDNVHALVELNSDAWLRARDQKLGKLPYRRMHKGETEEEATKKLMQELGISVYLFEEELIVPITKSCYAETRTSMSYPGLETEYIVYESTWKVRAQALHRTEEIGLPNGRPFQKEFCTNAFRVVTRQLLWPVLVNFTLNEKHADERGGENSWAVKGLSRKQAQQD
;
A
#
# COMPACT_ATOMS: atom_id res chain seq x y z
N MET A 1 -31.67 58.01 38.72
CA MET A 1 -32.04 57.57 37.36
C MET A 1 -32.16 58.76 36.40
N THR A 2 -32.94 59.79 36.71
CA THR A 2 -33.11 61.01 35.86
C THR A 2 -31.80 61.74 35.56
N ALA A 3 -30.90 61.90 36.54
CA ALA A 3 -29.60 62.53 36.33
C ALA A 3 -28.66 61.74 35.39
N MET A 4 -28.66 60.40 35.47
CA MET A 4 -27.92 59.55 34.53
C MET A 4 -28.50 59.62 33.12
N TYR A 5 -29.83 59.63 33.01
CA TYR A 5 -30.52 59.80 31.74
C TYR A 5 -30.20 61.16 31.09
N PHE A 6 -30.20 62.25 31.87
CA PHE A 6 -29.74 63.56 31.41
C PHE A 6 -28.28 63.54 30.95
N ALA A 7 -27.39 62.91 31.72
CA ALA A 7 -25.98 62.81 31.35
C ALA A 7 -25.77 62.00 30.05
N ILE A 8 -26.48 60.89 29.86
CA ILE A 8 -26.37 60.05 28.66
C ILE A 8 -26.93 60.77 27.42
N THR A 9 -28.06 61.47 27.53
CA THR A 9 -28.67 62.21 26.41
C THR A 9 -27.83 63.40 25.95
N VAL A 10 -27.17 64.08 26.90
CA VAL A 10 -26.17 65.11 26.61
C VAL A 10 -24.89 64.49 26.01
N MET A 11 -24.37 63.41 26.61
CA MET A 11 -23.14 62.73 26.17
C MET A 11 -23.25 62.12 24.76
N SER A 12 -24.41 61.56 24.42
CA SER A 12 -24.72 60.99 23.10
C SER A 12 -25.11 62.03 22.06
N THR A 13 -25.14 63.32 22.44
CA THR A 13 -25.52 64.46 21.58
C THR A 13 -26.95 64.40 21.02
N VAL A 14 -27.81 63.52 21.55
CA VAL A 14 -29.21 63.35 21.11
C VAL A 14 -30.08 64.51 21.58
N GLY A 15 -29.92 64.94 22.85
CA GLY A 15 -30.55 66.17 23.38
C GLY A 15 -32.08 66.22 23.26
N LEU A 16 -32.78 65.24 23.84
CA LEU A 16 -34.26 65.10 23.73
C LEU A 16 -35.06 66.31 24.28
N GLY A 17 -34.47 67.15 25.12
CA GLY A 17 -35.06 68.42 25.56
C GLY A 17 -36.17 68.31 26.60
N ASP A 18 -36.37 67.13 27.16
CA ASP A 18 -37.35 66.81 28.20
C ASP A 18 -36.97 67.33 29.59
N ILE A 19 -35.67 67.49 29.86
CA ILE A 19 -35.13 68.13 31.07
C ILE A 19 -34.53 69.48 30.67
N ASN A 20 -35.17 70.57 31.10
CA ASN A 20 -34.78 71.94 30.75
C ASN A 20 -34.23 72.71 31.97
N MET A 21 -33.23 73.55 31.73
CA MET A 21 -32.61 74.39 32.76
C MET A 21 -33.17 75.82 32.68
N SER A 22 -33.80 76.26 33.77
CA SER A 22 -34.44 77.58 33.85
C SER A 22 -33.50 78.65 34.42
N LEU A 23 -32.50 78.27 35.22
CA LEU A 23 -31.58 79.20 35.86
C LEU A 23 -30.38 79.55 34.95
N SER A 24 -29.97 80.83 34.95
CA SER A 24 -28.83 81.32 34.16
C SER A 24 -27.52 80.58 34.45
N ASN A 25 -27.28 80.21 35.72
CA ASN A 25 -26.08 79.48 36.13
C ASN A 25 -26.07 78.02 35.64
N GLU A 26 -27.23 77.36 35.65
CA GLU A 26 -27.38 75.98 35.14
C GLU A 26 -27.19 75.94 33.62
N ARG A 27 -27.74 76.93 32.90
CA ARG A 27 -27.51 77.09 31.46
C ARG A 27 -26.04 77.26 31.10
N ALA A 28 -25.30 78.06 31.87
CA ALA A 28 -23.86 78.24 31.67
C ALA A 28 -23.08 76.92 31.89
N LEU A 29 -23.42 76.16 32.93
CA LEU A 29 -22.83 74.85 33.21
C LEU A 29 -23.16 73.83 32.10
N LEU A 30 -24.38 73.83 31.56
CA LEU A 30 -24.77 73.00 30.42
C LEU A 30 -23.97 73.33 29.16
N CYS A 31 -23.75 74.61 28.86
CA CYS A 31 -22.91 75.00 27.72
C CYS A 31 -21.49 74.44 27.85
N VAL A 32 -20.90 74.47 29.06
CA VAL A 32 -19.57 73.88 29.32
C VAL A 32 -19.60 72.37 29.14
N ILE A 33 -20.61 71.68 29.68
CA ILE A 33 -20.74 70.21 29.55
C ILE A 33 -20.95 69.80 28.10
N MET A 34 -21.75 70.54 27.33
CA MET A 34 -21.96 70.31 25.89
C MET A 34 -20.65 70.50 25.11
N ALA A 35 -19.88 71.53 25.43
CA ALA A 35 -18.59 71.80 24.79
C ALA A 35 -17.55 70.70 25.08
N THR A 36 -17.42 70.28 26.35
CA THR A 36 -16.50 69.20 26.73
C THR A 36 -16.93 67.85 26.16
N THR A 37 -18.22 67.56 26.16
CA THR A 37 -18.79 66.35 25.54
C THR A 37 -18.47 66.28 24.04
N SER A 38 -18.68 67.39 23.32
CA SER A 38 -18.40 67.45 21.89
C SER A 38 -16.92 67.16 21.58
N LEU A 39 -16.01 67.66 22.43
CA LEU A 39 -14.58 67.37 22.34
C LEU A 39 -14.29 65.87 22.55
N VAL A 40 -14.89 65.25 23.57
CA VAL A 40 -14.70 63.83 23.87
C VAL A 40 -15.23 62.94 22.74
N VAL A 41 -16.42 63.23 22.20
CA VAL A 41 -16.99 62.50 21.07
C VAL A 41 -16.10 62.64 19.82
N GLY A 42 -15.58 63.83 19.54
CA GLY A 42 -14.63 64.05 18.45
C GLY A 42 -13.35 63.21 18.58
N VAL A 43 -12.78 63.15 19.78
CA VAL A 43 -11.61 62.29 20.06
C VAL A 43 -11.95 60.81 19.89
N ALA A 44 -13.11 60.35 20.37
CA ALA A 44 -13.54 58.97 20.23
C ALA A 44 -13.73 58.56 18.76
N VAL A 45 -14.40 59.39 17.96
CA VAL A 45 -14.60 59.16 16.52
C VAL A 45 -13.27 59.14 15.78
N ASN A 46 -12.35 60.07 16.08
CA ASN A 46 -11.01 60.07 15.51
C ASN A 46 -10.21 58.81 15.88
N GLY A 47 -10.37 58.31 17.11
CA GLY A 47 -9.79 57.04 17.55
C GLY A 47 -10.28 55.86 16.72
N VAL A 48 -11.60 55.75 16.51
CA VAL A 48 -12.20 54.70 15.66
C VAL A 48 -11.73 54.84 14.22
N ALA A 49 -11.75 56.05 13.65
CA ALA A 49 -11.27 56.31 12.29
C ALA A 49 -9.80 55.89 12.11
N THR A 50 -8.96 56.19 13.10
CA THR A 50 -7.55 55.78 13.10
C THR A 50 -7.41 54.26 13.13
N ILE A 51 -8.16 53.55 13.97
CA ILE A 51 -8.15 52.08 14.02
C ILE A 51 -8.59 51.49 12.68
N VAL A 52 -9.70 51.97 12.12
CA VAL A 52 -10.21 51.51 10.82
C VAL A 52 -9.19 51.76 9.72
N SER A 53 -8.58 52.95 9.67
CA SER A 53 -7.55 53.27 8.68
C SER A 53 -6.33 52.36 8.79
N LYS A 54 -5.87 52.04 10.00
CA LYS A 54 -4.75 51.11 10.22
C LYS A 54 -5.09 49.67 9.82
N LEU A 55 -6.34 49.25 10.01
CA LEU A 55 -6.81 47.93 9.58
C LEU A 55 -6.92 47.81 8.06
N SER A 56 -7.26 48.91 7.36
CA SER A 56 -7.41 48.93 5.90
C SER A 56 -6.18 49.41 5.13
N GLU A 57 -5.17 49.99 5.80
CA GLU A 57 -3.98 50.57 5.15
C GLU A 57 -3.29 49.56 4.23
N ARG A 58 -3.12 48.33 4.69
CA ARG A 58 -2.42 47.27 3.95
C ARG A 58 -3.24 46.76 2.76
N THR A 59 -4.53 46.51 2.97
CA THR A 59 -5.42 46.04 1.90
C THR A 59 -5.61 47.13 0.84
N ALA A 60 -5.70 48.39 1.25
CA ALA A 60 -5.75 49.54 0.36
C ALA A 60 -4.46 49.69 -0.46
N ALA A 61 -3.29 49.55 0.15
CA ALA A 61 -2.01 49.60 -0.56
C ALA A 61 -1.89 48.49 -1.62
N ASN A 62 -2.27 47.24 -1.28
CA ASN A 62 -2.28 46.12 -2.23
C ASN A 62 -3.28 46.36 -3.38
N MET A 63 -4.48 46.88 -3.08
CA MET A 63 -5.48 47.24 -4.09
C MET A 63 -5.00 48.37 -5.01
N GLU A 64 -4.28 49.35 -4.47
CA GLU A 64 -3.69 50.43 -5.27
C GLU A 64 -2.63 49.87 -6.24
N GLN A 65 -1.75 48.98 -5.77
CA GLN A 65 -0.76 48.30 -6.61
C GLN A 65 -1.42 47.48 -7.73
N LEU A 66 -2.47 46.70 -7.42
CA LEU A 66 -3.26 45.99 -8.44
C LEU A 66 -3.86 46.95 -9.48
N ALA A 67 -4.40 48.09 -9.03
CA ALA A 67 -4.97 49.09 -9.93
C ALA A 67 -3.91 49.70 -10.85
N GLN A 68 -2.68 49.93 -10.36
CA GLN A 68 -1.56 50.40 -11.16
C GLN A 68 -1.14 49.37 -12.21
N VAL A 69 -1.01 48.09 -11.85
CA VAL A 69 -0.71 47.01 -12.81
C VAL A 69 -1.82 46.88 -13.85
N SER A 70 -3.10 46.95 -13.44
CA SER A 70 -4.22 46.91 -14.37
C SER A 70 -4.18 48.05 -15.39
N LYS A 71 -3.83 49.28 -14.96
CA LYS A 71 -3.63 50.41 -15.87
C LYS A 71 -2.47 50.14 -16.83
N PHE A 72 -1.34 49.63 -16.33
CA PHE A 72 -0.19 49.28 -17.15
C PHE A 72 -0.54 48.27 -18.24
N LEU A 73 -1.18 47.15 -17.89
CA LEU A 73 -1.59 46.12 -18.87
C LEU A 73 -2.57 46.64 -19.93
N LYS A 74 -3.43 47.60 -19.57
CA LYS A 74 -4.34 48.26 -20.51
C LYS A 74 -3.60 49.17 -21.50
N VAL A 75 -2.58 49.90 -21.05
CA VAL A 75 -1.74 50.76 -21.91
C VAL A 75 -1.07 49.91 -23.01
N TYR A 76 -0.54 48.74 -22.65
CA TYR A 76 0.10 47.82 -23.61
C TYR A 76 -0.89 46.92 -24.38
N ARG A 77 -2.21 47.13 -24.23
CA ARG A 77 -3.27 46.37 -24.93
C ARG A 77 -3.16 44.85 -24.76
N VAL A 78 -2.77 44.39 -23.58
CA VAL A 78 -2.72 42.95 -23.25
C VAL A 78 -4.13 42.34 -23.32
N PRO A 79 -4.33 41.12 -23.84
CA PRO A 79 -5.65 40.47 -23.88
C PRO A 79 -6.32 40.37 -22.51
N ARG A 80 -7.65 40.55 -22.45
CA ARG A 80 -8.41 40.53 -21.19
C ARG A 80 -8.24 39.23 -20.40
N GLU A 81 -8.11 38.10 -21.10
CA GLU A 81 -7.87 36.80 -20.46
C GLU A 81 -6.54 36.78 -19.69
N LEU A 82 -5.45 37.25 -20.31
CA LEU A 82 -4.15 37.33 -19.66
C LEU A 82 -4.15 38.36 -18.52
N GLN A 83 -4.88 39.48 -18.67
CA GLN A 83 -5.06 40.45 -17.59
C GLN A 83 -5.74 39.84 -16.36
N SER A 84 -6.80 39.05 -16.55
CA SER A 84 -7.48 38.35 -15.45
C SER A 84 -6.53 37.38 -14.75
N ARG A 85 -5.79 36.57 -15.51
CA ARG A 85 -4.83 35.61 -14.95
C ARG A 85 -3.73 36.29 -14.14
N VAL A 86 -3.18 37.41 -14.62
CA VAL A 86 -2.18 38.20 -13.89
C VAL A 86 -2.79 38.77 -12.61
N HIS A 87 -4.03 39.25 -12.66
CA HIS A 87 -4.70 39.79 -11.48
C HIS A 87 -4.94 38.70 -10.41
N ASP A 88 -5.45 37.53 -10.82
CA ASP A 88 -5.69 36.40 -9.93
C ASP A 88 -4.38 35.89 -9.31
N TYR A 89 -3.31 35.81 -10.11
CA TYR A 89 -1.97 35.49 -9.63
C TYR A 89 -1.47 36.51 -8.59
N LEU A 90 -1.55 37.81 -8.89
CA LEU A 90 -1.07 38.85 -7.99
C LEU A 90 -1.84 38.89 -6.67
N LEU A 91 -3.15 38.63 -6.68
CA LEU A 91 -3.94 38.49 -5.45
C LEU A 91 -3.37 37.38 -4.56
N GLN A 92 -3.11 36.20 -5.13
CA GLN A 92 -2.56 35.07 -4.40
C GLN A 92 -1.11 35.30 -3.95
N VAL A 93 -0.31 36.01 -4.74
CA VAL A 93 1.03 36.44 -4.33
C VAL A 93 0.94 37.41 -3.15
N PHE A 94 0.05 38.40 -3.18
CA PHE A 94 -0.07 39.37 -2.09
C PHE A 94 -0.59 38.75 -0.79
N GLU A 95 -1.47 37.76 -0.86
CA GLU A 95 -1.88 36.99 0.34
C GLU A 95 -0.70 36.24 0.97
N ASN A 96 0.19 35.67 0.16
CA ASN A 96 1.31 34.88 0.65
C ASN A 96 2.60 35.68 0.90
N ARG A 97 2.69 36.90 0.35
CA ARG A 97 3.86 37.78 0.45
C ARG A 97 4.22 38.09 1.91
N GLU A 98 3.22 38.31 2.77
CA GLU A 98 3.46 38.58 4.19
C GLU A 98 4.20 37.42 4.85
N ARG A 99 3.84 36.18 4.52
CA ARG A 99 4.49 34.98 5.05
C ARG A 99 5.95 34.90 4.62
N GLU A 100 6.26 35.18 3.35
CA GLU A 100 7.62 35.09 2.82
C GLU A 100 8.51 36.27 3.29
N GLU A 101 7.97 37.49 3.34
CA GLU A 101 8.66 38.65 3.89
C GLU A 101 8.95 38.47 5.39
N THR A 102 7.99 37.94 6.15
CA THR A 102 8.18 37.65 7.58
C THR A 102 9.21 36.53 7.77
N LYS A 103 9.19 35.49 6.94
CA LYS A 103 10.18 34.39 6.97
C LYS A 103 11.59 34.93 6.70
N SER A 104 11.78 35.67 5.61
CA SER A 104 13.10 36.23 5.25
C SER A 104 13.61 37.24 6.29
N MET A 105 12.72 38.09 6.84
CA MET A 105 13.03 39.01 7.93
C MET A 105 13.46 38.26 9.20
N LEU A 106 12.72 37.23 9.59
CA LEU A 106 13.03 36.38 10.74
C LEU A 106 14.39 35.69 10.56
N MET A 107 14.65 35.10 9.38
CA MET A 107 15.93 34.48 9.07
C MET A 107 17.08 35.50 9.09
N GLY A 108 16.83 36.72 8.62
CA GLY A 108 17.78 37.84 8.70
C GLY A 108 18.12 38.24 10.13
N TRP A 109 17.12 38.30 11.02
CA TRP A 109 17.32 38.58 12.45
C TRP A 109 18.07 37.45 13.18
N LEU A 110 17.77 36.21 12.82
CA LEU A 110 18.40 35.02 13.38
C LEU A 110 19.82 34.80 12.86
N LYS A 111 20.34 35.63 11.95
CA LYS A 111 21.72 35.53 11.44
C LYS A 111 22.79 35.53 12.53
N LYS A 112 22.54 36.16 13.68
CA LYS A 112 23.48 36.16 14.83
C LYS A 112 23.49 34.85 15.63
N SER A 113 22.43 34.05 15.55
CA SER A 113 22.30 32.77 16.26
C SER A 113 22.05 31.66 15.23
N GLU A 114 23.14 31.10 14.73
CA GLU A 114 23.11 30.03 13.73
C GLU A 114 22.32 28.82 14.19
N VAL A 115 22.48 28.39 15.45
CA VAL A 115 21.77 27.23 16.02
C VAL A 115 20.25 27.44 16.08
N LEU A 116 19.78 28.67 16.36
CA LEU A 116 18.35 28.95 16.40
C LEU A 116 17.79 29.09 14.98
N ARG A 117 18.57 29.71 14.08
CA ARG A 117 18.22 29.84 12.67
C ARG A 117 18.02 28.47 12.02
N THR A 118 18.96 27.54 12.18
CA THR A 118 18.88 26.20 11.60
C THR A 118 17.67 25.43 12.14
N LYS A 119 17.41 25.50 13.46
CA LYS A 119 16.22 24.87 14.07
C LYS A 119 14.90 25.44 13.54
N VAL A 120 14.81 26.76 13.40
CA VAL A 120 13.61 27.42 12.86
C VAL A 120 13.44 27.08 11.38
N ASN A 121 14.52 27.09 10.58
CA ASN A 121 14.45 26.75 9.16
C ASN A 121 14.05 25.28 8.96
N LEU A 122 14.60 24.38 9.77
CA LEU A 122 14.21 22.97 9.80
C LEU A 122 12.73 22.80 10.19
N ALA A 123 12.20 23.60 11.12
CA ALA A 123 10.79 23.54 11.48
C ALA A 123 9.86 24.04 10.35
N LEU A 124 10.27 25.06 9.60
CA LEU A 124 9.48 25.67 8.53
C LEU A 124 9.54 24.86 7.23
N THR A 125 10.73 24.48 6.81
CA THR A 125 11.03 23.86 5.51
C THR A 125 11.28 22.35 5.66
N GLY A 126 11.90 21.92 6.76
CA GLY A 126 12.27 20.52 6.97
C GLY A 126 11.08 19.56 7.08
N THR A 127 9.91 20.03 7.53
CA THR A 127 8.68 19.20 7.50
C THR A 127 8.27 18.78 6.09
N CYS A 128 8.63 19.56 5.08
CA CYS A 128 8.41 19.23 3.67
C CYS A 128 9.43 18.20 3.18
N LEU A 129 10.71 18.42 3.48
CA LEU A 129 11.80 17.53 3.02
C LEU A 129 11.77 16.16 3.71
N VAL A 130 11.35 16.07 4.98
CA VAL A 130 11.23 14.80 5.72
C VAL A 130 10.13 13.90 5.16
N GLN A 131 9.16 14.44 4.41
CA GLN A 131 8.15 13.63 3.72
C GLN A 131 8.75 12.87 2.53
N HIS A 132 9.86 13.35 1.97
CA HIS A 132 10.52 12.70 0.87
C HIS A 132 11.26 11.42 1.32
N ARG A 133 11.18 10.37 0.49
CA ARG A 133 11.66 9.03 0.81
C ARG A 133 13.15 9.00 1.16
N TRP A 134 13.98 9.68 0.36
CA TRP A 134 15.44 9.67 0.54
C TRP A 134 15.92 10.82 1.41
N LEU A 135 15.24 11.97 1.41
CA LEU A 135 15.72 13.13 2.18
C LEU A 135 15.49 12.96 3.69
N LYS A 136 14.54 12.10 4.07
CA LYS A 136 14.36 11.65 5.45
C LYS A 136 15.60 10.94 6.04
N LEU A 137 16.47 10.40 5.19
CA LEU A 137 17.67 9.67 5.61
C LEU A 137 18.83 10.61 5.99
N LEU A 138 18.74 11.89 5.63
CA LEU A 138 19.81 12.83 5.96
C LEU A 138 19.82 13.18 7.45
N PRO A 139 21.01 13.34 8.05
CA PRO A 139 21.15 13.92 9.38
C PRO A 139 20.50 15.30 9.45
N PRO A 140 19.97 15.71 10.62
CA PRO A 140 19.29 16.98 10.78
C PRO A 140 20.18 18.20 10.48
N GLU A 141 21.49 18.06 10.65
CA GLU A 141 22.47 19.12 10.36
C GLU A 141 22.60 19.37 8.85
N VAL A 142 22.80 18.31 8.06
CA VAL A 142 22.86 18.41 6.60
C VAL A 142 21.50 18.83 6.04
N LEU A 143 20.41 18.31 6.61
CA LEU A 143 19.05 18.69 6.21
C LEU A 143 18.77 20.18 6.46
N ALA A 144 19.31 20.76 7.53
CA ALA A 144 19.20 22.20 7.78
C ALA A 144 19.95 23.03 6.74
N ASN A 145 21.14 22.57 6.31
CA ASN A 145 21.89 23.22 5.23
C ASN A 145 21.16 23.11 3.89
N VAL A 146 20.52 21.97 3.61
CA VAL A 146 19.64 21.81 2.42
C VAL A 146 18.42 22.74 2.52
N CYS A 147 17.82 22.90 3.71
CA CYS A 147 16.74 23.86 3.92
C CYS A 147 17.17 25.32 3.66
N ASP A 148 18.46 25.66 3.82
CA ASP A 148 18.98 26.99 3.50
C ASP A 148 19.15 27.22 1.99
N LEU A 149 19.18 26.16 1.18
CA LEU A 149 19.17 26.23 -0.29
C LEU A 149 17.76 26.29 -0.89
N CYS A 150 16.73 26.04 -0.07
CA CYS A 150 15.34 25.94 -0.50
C CYS A 150 14.67 27.33 -0.55
N ASP A 151 14.18 27.71 -1.73
CA ASP A 151 13.42 28.94 -1.92
C ASP A 151 11.93 28.65 -2.17
N THR A 152 11.03 29.48 -1.63
CA THR A 152 9.59 29.34 -1.88
C THR A 152 9.23 30.08 -3.18
N GLU A 153 8.65 29.37 -4.13
CA GLU A 153 8.19 29.93 -5.40
C GLU A 153 6.68 29.74 -5.62
N PHE A 154 6.06 30.72 -6.28
CA PHE A 154 4.63 30.73 -6.57
C PHE A 154 4.38 30.72 -8.07
N HIS A 155 3.69 29.69 -8.54
CA HIS A 155 3.41 29.48 -9.96
C HIS A 155 1.89 29.52 -10.23
N PRO A 156 1.42 30.33 -11.19
CA PRO A 156 0.03 30.39 -11.61
C PRO A 156 -0.43 29.11 -12.32
N PRO A 157 -1.76 28.89 -12.42
CA PRO A 157 -2.31 27.78 -13.18
C PRO A 157 -1.95 27.89 -14.67
N GLN A 158 -1.80 26.73 -15.31
CA GLN A 158 -1.42 26.54 -16.71
C GLN A 158 0.02 26.96 -17.06
N GLN A 159 0.85 27.29 -16.08
CA GLN A 159 2.27 27.51 -16.32
C GLN A 159 3.02 26.18 -16.43
N GLU A 160 3.90 26.09 -17.42
CA GLU A 160 4.84 24.97 -17.56
C GLU A 160 6.04 25.23 -16.65
N LEU A 161 6.31 24.31 -15.73
CA LEU A 161 7.47 24.37 -14.83
C LEU A 161 8.72 23.80 -15.52
N ILE A 162 8.54 22.66 -16.20
CA ILE A 162 9.58 21.95 -16.94
C ILE A 162 8.98 21.62 -18.30
N ALA A 163 9.61 22.12 -19.36
CA ALA A 163 9.28 21.74 -20.72
C ALA A 163 10.00 20.44 -21.09
N GLU A 164 9.35 19.62 -21.91
CA GLU A 164 9.95 18.40 -22.45
C GLU A 164 11.27 18.69 -23.18
N GLY A 165 12.32 17.92 -22.86
CA GLY A 165 13.66 18.07 -23.41
C GLY A 165 14.45 19.27 -22.85
N ALA A 166 13.84 20.09 -21.99
CA ALA A 166 14.55 21.20 -21.36
C ALA A 166 15.52 20.71 -20.29
N MET A 167 16.60 21.46 -20.11
CA MET A 167 17.59 21.17 -19.07
C MET A 167 17.01 21.49 -17.69
N VAL A 168 16.91 20.49 -16.82
CA VAL A 168 16.40 20.67 -15.45
C VAL A 168 17.52 21.23 -14.57
N LYS A 169 17.36 22.47 -14.10
CA LYS A 169 18.32 23.13 -13.19
C LYS A 169 17.86 23.15 -11.74
N THR A 170 16.55 23.14 -11.55
CA THR A 170 15.87 23.26 -10.27
C THR A 170 14.88 22.12 -10.09
N CYS A 171 14.89 21.52 -8.92
CA CYS A 171 13.88 20.53 -8.51
C CYS A 171 12.82 21.23 -7.66
N PHE A 172 11.60 20.69 -7.64
CA PHE A 172 10.48 21.31 -6.95
C PHE A 172 9.80 20.34 -6.01
N TYR A 173 9.56 20.75 -4.77
CA TYR A 173 8.65 20.08 -3.86
C TYR A 173 7.32 20.80 -3.83
N ILE A 174 6.21 20.08 -4.01
CA ILE A 174 4.87 20.67 -4.01
C ILE A 174 4.40 20.83 -2.56
N ARG A 175 4.33 22.08 -2.07
CA ARG A 175 3.77 22.37 -0.74
C ARG A 175 2.26 22.44 -0.78
N SER A 176 1.71 23.09 -1.81
CA SER A 176 0.28 23.20 -2.04
C SER A 176 0.00 23.35 -3.55
N GLY A 177 -1.11 22.78 -4.01
CA GLY A 177 -1.53 22.85 -5.41
C GLY A 177 -1.49 21.51 -6.13
N LEU A 178 -1.82 21.57 -7.42
CA LEU A 178 -1.95 20.42 -8.31
C LEU A 178 -1.07 20.61 -9.53
N VAL A 179 -0.21 19.63 -9.79
CA VAL A 179 0.69 19.60 -10.94
C VAL A 179 0.39 18.35 -11.76
N GLN A 180 0.41 18.48 -13.08
CA GLN A 180 0.25 17.37 -14.00
C GLN A 180 1.55 17.12 -14.74
N THR A 181 2.00 15.87 -14.74
CA THR A 181 3.04 15.40 -15.65
C THR A 181 2.36 14.80 -16.88
N SER A 182 2.81 15.19 -18.06
CA SER A 182 2.35 14.62 -19.32
C SER A 182 3.54 14.29 -20.21
N ASN A 183 3.58 13.05 -20.67
CA ASN A 183 4.46 12.61 -21.73
C ASN A 183 3.82 12.96 -23.08
N ARG A 184 4.52 13.67 -23.96
CA ARG A 184 3.99 13.94 -25.29
C ARG A 184 4.14 12.67 -26.11
N ALA A 185 3.01 12.02 -26.39
CA ALA A 185 2.94 10.88 -27.28
C ALA A 185 3.48 11.26 -28.68
N GLY A 186 4.77 11.05 -28.92
CA GLY A 186 5.40 11.25 -30.23
C GLY A 186 6.63 12.17 -30.33
N GLY A 187 7.38 12.41 -29.25
CA GLY A 187 8.67 13.14 -29.34
C GLY A 187 9.81 12.25 -29.83
N GLN A 188 10.32 12.50 -31.04
CA GLN A 188 11.52 11.87 -31.59
C GLN A 188 12.68 11.93 -30.59
N ALA A 189 13.44 10.84 -30.46
CA ALA A 189 14.71 10.85 -29.72
C ALA A 189 15.58 12.00 -30.25
N TRP A 190 15.79 13.04 -29.43
CA TRP A 190 16.71 14.11 -29.77
C TRP A 190 18.11 13.50 -29.76
N ALA A 191 18.71 13.38 -30.93
CA ALA A 191 20.11 12.97 -31.05
C ALA A 191 20.96 13.92 -30.20
N ALA A 192 21.65 13.37 -29.21
CA ALA A 192 22.60 14.10 -28.40
C ALA A 192 23.66 14.73 -29.32
N THR A 193 23.66 16.05 -29.41
CA THR A 193 24.84 16.81 -29.80
C THR A 193 25.49 17.31 -28.52
N SER A 194 26.21 16.43 -27.84
CA SER A 194 27.27 16.79 -26.91
C SER A 194 28.46 15.90 -27.23
N SER A 195 29.53 16.54 -27.67
CA SER A 195 30.86 15.98 -27.85
C SER A 195 31.48 15.69 -26.47
N ASP A 196 32.15 14.53 -26.36
CA ASP A 196 33.12 14.12 -25.33
C ASP A 196 32.69 13.25 -24.13
N ASP A 197 31.57 12.53 -24.18
CA ASP A 197 31.28 11.50 -23.16
C ASP A 197 31.50 10.06 -23.67
N THR A 198 32.11 9.23 -22.84
CA THR A 198 32.40 7.80 -23.08
C THR A 198 31.13 7.02 -23.45
N GLU A 199 31.24 6.04 -24.37
CA GLU A 199 30.10 5.21 -24.84
C GLU A 199 29.25 4.61 -23.70
N GLU A 200 29.85 4.36 -22.54
CA GLU A 200 29.23 3.79 -21.35
C GLU A 200 28.32 4.80 -20.59
N SER A 201 28.70 6.08 -20.56
CA SER A 201 27.92 7.16 -19.94
C SER A 201 26.66 7.48 -20.74
N ASP A 202 26.75 7.39 -22.07
CA ASP A 202 25.63 7.56 -22.99
C ASP A 202 24.57 6.45 -22.85
N GLU A 203 24.97 5.23 -22.51
CA GLU A 203 24.04 4.13 -22.27
C GLU A 203 23.28 4.26 -20.95
N ILE A 204 23.98 4.67 -19.88
CA ILE A 204 23.38 4.93 -18.56
C ILE A 204 22.35 6.06 -18.70
N GLN A 205 22.71 7.13 -19.39
CA GLN A 205 21.83 8.28 -19.60
C GLN A 205 20.57 7.90 -20.37
N LYS A 206 20.68 7.08 -21.44
CA LYS A 206 19.53 6.57 -22.19
C LYS A 206 18.60 5.69 -21.36
N GLU A 207 19.15 4.88 -20.44
CA GLU A 207 18.36 4.02 -19.58
C GLU A 207 17.52 4.83 -18.59
N ILE A 208 18.13 5.83 -17.93
CA ILE A 208 17.42 6.66 -16.97
C ILE A 208 16.38 7.53 -17.69
N GLU A 209 16.69 8.02 -18.90
CA GLU A 209 15.71 8.70 -19.75
C GLU A 209 14.53 7.79 -20.11
N ALA A 210 14.79 6.53 -20.48
CA ALA A 210 13.74 5.55 -20.73
C ALA A 210 12.87 5.28 -19.47
N ALA A 211 13.47 5.28 -18.29
CA ALA A 211 12.75 5.14 -17.02
C ALA A 211 11.87 6.36 -16.69
N ASP A 212 12.37 7.59 -16.92
CA ASP A 212 11.57 8.82 -16.80
C ASP A 212 10.36 8.77 -17.76
N ALA A 213 10.60 8.40 -19.03
CA ALA A 213 9.55 8.27 -20.04
C ALA A 213 8.53 7.16 -19.74
N ALA A 214 8.96 6.04 -19.15
CA ALA A 214 8.10 4.90 -18.81
C ALA A 214 7.21 5.16 -17.58
N SER A 215 7.56 6.14 -16.74
CA SER A 215 6.73 6.48 -15.59
C SER A 215 5.37 7.03 -16.05
N PRO A 216 4.23 6.63 -15.47
CA PRO A 216 2.91 7.02 -15.95
C PRO A 216 2.66 8.53 -15.79
N ASP A 217 1.81 9.09 -16.65
CA ASP A 217 1.27 10.44 -16.47
C ASP A 217 0.50 10.49 -15.15
N ALA A 218 0.87 11.44 -14.29
CA ALA A 218 0.33 11.52 -12.94
C ALA A 218 -0.11 12.95 -12.62
N ARG A 219 -1.20 13.04 -11.85
CA ARG A 219 -1.59 14.28 -11.17
C ARG A 219 -1.00 14.25 -9.78
N LEU A 220 0.01 15.09 -9.56
CA LEU A 220 0.73 15.22 -8.31
C LEU A 220 0.02 16.25 -7.43
N GLN A 221 -0.15 15.91 -6.15
CA GLN A 221 -0.72 16.77 -5.12
C GLN A 221 0.38 17.24 -4.14
N GLY A 222 0.02 18.10 -3.19
CA GLY A 222 0.92 18.51 -2.11
C GLY A 222 1.57 17.31 -1.40
N GLY A 223 2.88 17.36 -1.22
CA GLY A 223 3.70 16.27 -0.70
C GLY A 223 4.56 15.55 -1.76
N ALA A 224 4.28 15.74 -3.05
CA ALA A 224 5.06 15.13 -4.12
C ALA A 224 6.32 15.94 -4.46
N PHE A 225 7.36 15.24 -4.91
CA PHE A 225 8.62 15.82 -5.38
C PHE A 225 8.72 15.70 -6.91
N ILE A 226 9.28 16.72 -7.54
CA ILE A 226 9.45 16.82 -9.00
C ILE A 226 10.93 17.02 -9.29
N GLY A 227 11.45 16.29 -10.28
CA GLY A 227 12.84 16.37 -10.71
C GLY A 227 13.80 15.47 -9.91
N GLU A 228 13.28 14.42 -9.26
CA GLU A 228 14.11 13.44 -8.53
C GLU A 228 15.16 12.77 -9.43
N PHE A 229 14.82 12.47 -10.68
CA PHE A 229 15.76 11.94 -11.68
C PHE A 229 16.98 12.85 -11.90
N ARG A 230 16.79 14.18 -11.95
CA ARG A 230 17.91 15.12 -12.10
C ARG A 230 18.73 15.25 -10.82
N LEU A 231 18.06 15.25 -9.66
CA LEU A 231 18.68 15.51 -8.37
C LEU A 231 19.61 14.38 -7.91
N PHE A 232 19.23 13.13 -8.18
CA PHE A 232 19.96 11.95 -7.70
C PHE A 232 20.62 11.16 -8.82
N LEU A 233 20.00 11.06 -10.01
CA LEU A 233 20.54 10.24 -11.11
C LEU A 233 21.27 11.07 -12.18
N GLY A 234 21.42 12.39 -11.99
CA GLY A 234 22.23 13.24 -12.87
C GLY A 234 21.63 13.56 -14.24
N VAL A 235 20.40 13.11 -14.53
CA VAL A 235 19.79 13.28 -15.85
C VAL A 235 19.55 14.73 -16.19
N SER A 236 20.26 15.22 -17.21
CA SER A 236 20.24 16.65 -17.56
C SER A 236 18.91 17.12 -18.16
N ARG A 237 18.12 16.24 -18.79
CA ARG A 237 16.88 16.59 -19.51
C ARG A 237 15.70 15.75 -19.04
N SER A 238 14.56 16.37 -18.75
CA SER A 238 13.33 15.60 -18.48
C SER A 238 12.58 15.34 -19.79
N LEU A 239 12.07 14.12 -19.96
CA LEU A 239 11.21 13.75 -21.09
C LEU A 239 9.73 14.03 -20.80
N LYS A 240 9.43 14.64 -19.66
CA LYS A 240 8.08 14.98 -19.25
C LYS A 240 7.86 16.48 -19.22
N THR A 241 6.72 16.90 -19.74
CA THR A 241 6.24 18.26 -19.51
C THR A 241 5.52 18.30 -18.17
N VAL A 242 5.89 19.24 -17.32
CA VAL A 242 5.31 19.42 -15.98
C VAL A 242 4.54 20.73 -15.98
N THR A 243 3.22 20.66 -15.78
CA THR A 243 2.33 21.83 -15.86
C THR A 243 1.51 22.02 -14.59
N CYS A 244 1.37 23.25 -14.13
CA CYS A 244 0.50 23.58 -13.00
C CYS A 244 -0.97 23.54 -13.44
N ILE A 245 -1.82 22.77 -12.75
CA ILE A 245 -3.27 22.81 -12.97
C ILE A 245 -3.90 23.94 -12.15
N SER A 246 -3.47 24.09 -10.90
CA SER A 246 -3.91 25.13 -9.98
C SER A 246 -2.79 26.13 -9.71
N PHE A 247 -3.07 27.15 -8.90
CA PHE A 247 -1.99 27.88 -8.24
C PHE A 247 -1.19 26.88 -7.39
N CYS A 248 0.12 26.88 -7.61
CA CYS A 248 1.05 25.98 -6.94
C CYS A 248 2.04 26.79 -6.13
N GLU A 249 2.19 26.38 -4.89
CA GLU A 249 3.27 26.82 -4.02
C GLU A 249 4.30 25.72 -3.93
N LEU A 250 5.48 26.02 -4.46
CA LEU A 250 6.57 25.08 -4.63
C LEU A 250 7.76 25.53 -3.79
N ILE A 251 8.55 24.56 -3.35
CA ILE A 251 9.86 24.81 -2.77
C ILE A 251 10.88 24.38 -3.82
N SER A 252 11.64 25.32 -4.37
CA SER A 252 12.68 25.06 -5.36
C SER A 252 14.01 24.74 -4.67
N ILE A 253 14.74 23.78 -5.25
CA ILE A 253 16.09 23.40 -4.84
C ILE A 253 16.98 23.45 -6.08
N ASP A 254 18.01 24.28 -6.04
CA ASP A 254 19.03 24.34 -7.08
C ASP A 254 19.90 23.08 -7.07
N VAL A 255 19.93 22.34 -8.17
CA VAL A 255 20.62 21.05 -8.26
C VAL A 255 22.13 21.22 -8.08
N SER A 256 22.74 22.21 -8.75
CA SER A 256 24.19 22.44 -8.65
C SER A 256 24.63 22.82 -7.23
N LYS A 257 23.80 23.59 -6.51
CA LYS A 257 24.08 23.96 -5.12
C LYS A 257 23.93 22.75 -4.21
N PHE A 258 22.89 21.94 -4.43
CA PHE A 258 22.66 20.72 -3.69
C PHE A 258 23.80 19.70 -3.88
N GLU A 259 24.21 19.44 -5.12
CA GLU A 259 25.35 18.55 -5.44
C GLU A 259 26.63 19.05 -4.76
N SER A 260 26.93 20.35 -4.82
CA SER A 260 28.11 20.91 -4.14
C SER A 260 28.06 20.74 -2.63
N LEU A 261 26.90 20.97 -2.01
CA LEU A 261 26.70 20.83 -0.56
C LEU A 261 26.84 19.37 -0.14
N MET A 262 26.24 18.44 -0.89
CA MET A 262 26.32 17.01 -0.58
C MET A 262 27.76 16.48 -0.74
N SER A 263 28.48 16.92 -1.77
CA SER A 263 29.89 16.56 -1.97
C SER A 263 30.81 17.07 -0.87
N GLU A 264 30.51 18.24 -0.28
CA GLU A 264 31.28 18.83 0.81
C GLU A 264 30.92 18.26 2.18
N ALA A 265 29.62 18.05 2.44
CA ALA A 265 29.14 17.64 3.75
C ALA A 265 29.32 16.14 3.99
N MET A 266 28.82 15.28 3.09
CA MET A 266 28.88 13.82 3.22
C MET A 266 28.78 13.12 1.85
N PRO A 267 29.93 12.89 1.16
CA PRO A 267 29.95 12.25 -0.15
C PRO A 267 29.45 10.79 -0.10
N GLU A 268 29.91 10.00 0.87
CA GLU A 268 29.51 8.58 1.01
C GLU A 268 27.99 8.39 1.17
N LEU A 269 27.32 9.32 1.88
CA LEU A 269 25.87 9.26 2.02
C LEU A 269 25.17 9.61 0.71
N PHE A 270 25.69 10.61 -0.02
CA PHE A 270 25.13 11.00 -1.30
C PHE A 270 25.15 9.82 -2.29
N ASP A 271 26.27 9.13 -2.39
CA ASP A 271 26.43 7.94 -3.23
C ASP A 271 25.42 6.84 -2.89
N ILE A 272 25.21 6.59 -1.59
CA ILE A 272 24.20 5.63 -1.13
C ILE A 272 22.79 6.09 -1.51
N LEU A 273 22.48 7.39 -1.43
CA LEU A 273 21.18 7.93 -1.85
C LEU A 273 20.97 7.79 -3.37
N VAL A 274 22.03 7.94 -4.18
CA VAL A 274 21.98 7.68 -5.63
C VAL A 274 21.67 6.22 -5.91
N ILE A 275 22.28 5.28 -5.18
CA ILE A 275 21.97 3.84 -5.28
C ILE A 275 20.50 3.58 -4.94
N TYR A 276 19.99 4.18 -3.86
CA TYR A 276 18.57 4.06 -3.50
C TYR A 276 17.65 4.61 -4.60
N ALA A 277 18.00 5.74 -5.20
CA ALA A 277 17.25 6.32 -6.31
C ALA A 277 17.25 5.41 -7.55
N ALA A 278 18.41 4.82 -7.89
CA ALA A 278 18.53 3.93 -9.04
C ALA A 278 17.69 2.66 -8.86
N ILE A 279 17.65 2.09 -7.65
CA ILE A 279 16.81 0.93 -7.32
C ILE A 279 15.33 1.30 -7.37
N ASP A 280 14.94 2.45 -6.82
CA ASP A 280 13.54 2.89 -6.78
C ASP A 280 12.95 3.09 -8.20
N HIS A 281 13.79 3.51 -9.15
CA HIS A 281 13.43 3.69 -10.56
C HIS A 281 13.69 2.46 -11.46
N ASP A 282 14.19 1.36 -10.90
CA ASP A 282 14.52 0.10 -11.61
C ASP A 282 15.56 0.29 -12.74
N CYS A 283 16.59 1.11 -12.51
CA CYS A 283 17.71 1.38 -13.42
C CYS A 283 18.98 0.58 -13.05
N PRO A 284 19.18 -0.66 -13.57
CA PRO A 284 20.32 -1.50 -13.22
C PRO A 284 21.69 -0.91 -13.59
N LYS A 285 21.86 -0.28 -14.75
CA LYS A 285 23.20 0.20 -15.17
C LYS A 285 23.68 1.38 -14.35
N ALA A 286 22.76 2.32 -14.04
CA ALA A 286 23.07 3.45 -13.16
C ALA A 286 23.48 2.97 -11.76
N MET A 287 22.78 1.97 -11.23
CA MET A 287 23.10 1.36 -9.95
C MET A 287 24.47 0.67 -9.96
N LEU A 288 24.77 -0.15 -10.97
CA LEU A 288 26.05 -0.86 -11.08
C LEU A 288 27.23 0.11 -11.20
N HIS A 289 27.10 1.15 -12.03
CA HIS A 289 28.11 2.18 -12.17
C HIS A 289 28.43 2.87 -10.82
N CYS A 290 27.40 3.22 -10.04
CA CYS A 290 27.58 3.80 -8.71
C CYS A 290 28.18 2.83 -7.68
N LEU A 291 27.89 1.53 -7.80
CA LEU A 291 28.49 0.49 -6.95
C LEU A 291 29.99 0.31 -7.25
N GLU A 292 30.35 0.27 -8.54
CA GLU A 292 31.74 0.12 -9.00
C GLU A 292 32.61 1.33 -8.66
N GLN A 293 32.11 2.55 -8.92
CA GLN A 293 32.84 3.78 -8.63
C GLN A 293 33.21 3.93 -7.14
N ASN A 294 32.31 3.48 -6.26
CA ASN A 294 32.49 3.61 -4.82
C ASN A 294 33.15 2.38 -4.17
N GLY A 295 33.46 1.35 -4.96
CA GLY A 295 34.05 0.10 -4.46
C GLY A 295 33.15 -0.61 -3.43
N ILE A 296 31.83 -0.36 -3.47
CA ILE A 296 30.87 -0.96 -2.56
C ILE A 296 30.55 -2.35 -3.09
N SER A 297 31.02 -3.40 -2.40
CA SER A 297 30.60 -4.74 -2.74
C SER A 297 29.08 -4.86 -2.55
N PRO A 298 28.34 -5.53 -3.44
CA PRO A 298 26.87 -5.57 -3.33
C PRO A 298 26.38 -6.40 -2.13
N GLU A 299 27.30 -7.10 -1.47
CA GLU A 299 27.09 -7.82 -0.21
C GLU A 299 27.17 -6.91 1.03
N MET A 300 27.74 -5.70 0.90
CA MET A 300 27.75 -4.76 2.01
C MET A 300 26.33 -4.26 2.30
N PRO A 301 25.91 -4.24 3.58
CA PRO A 301 24.66 -3.63 3.96
C PRO A 301 24.68 -2.13 3.63
N LEU A 302 23.63 -1.64 2.98
CA LEU A 302 23.36 -0.21 2.83
C LEU A 302 22.92 0.38 4.18
N LEU A 303 22.36 1.60 4.16
CA LEU A 303 21.79 2.22 5.37
C LEU A 303 20.77 1.26 6.02
N PHE A 304 20.82 1.20 7.36
CA PHE A 304 19.99 0.32 8.21
C PHE A 304 20.25 -1.18 8.07
N GLY A 305 21.42 -1.62 7.58
CA GLY A 305 21.74 -3.06 7.58
C GLY A 305 21.02 -3.87 6.49
N GLU A 306 20.21 -3.23 5.64
CA GLU A 306 19.53 -3.86 4.51
C GLU A 306 20.53 -4.04 3.36
N GLY A 307 20.68 -5.25 2.81
CA GLY A 307 21.47 -5.46 1.60
C GLY A 307 20.81 -4.83 0.37
N VAL A 308 21.58 -4.55 -0.69
CA VAL A 308 21.09 -3.97 -1.96
C VAL A 308 19.92 -4.81 -2.54
N LEU A 309 20.05 -6.14 -2.47
CA LEU A 309 19.03 -7.08 -2.94
C LEU A 309 17.75 -7.07 -2.09
N HIS A 310 17.87 -6.87 -0.77
CA HIS A 310 16.72 -6.69 0.12
C HIS A 310 15.96 -5.41 -0.20
N HIS A 311 16.68 -4.35 -0.55
CA HIS A 311 16.05 -3.11 -0.97
C HIS A 311 15.32 -3.26 -2.31
N CYS A 312 15.92 -3.94 -3.29
CA CYS A 312 15.26 -4.28 -4.56
C CYS A 312 13.97 -5.07 -4.34
N ALA A 313 13.99 -6.05 -3.43
CA ALA A 313 12.83 -6.83 -3.02
C ALA A 313 11.72 -5.95 -2.38
N LYS A 314 12.13 -4.98 -1.56
CA LYS A 314 11.25 -4.05 -0.86
C LYS A 314 10.57 -3.06 -1.80
N VAL A 315 11.18 -2.68 -2.91
CA VAL A 315 10.61 -1.70 -3.86
C VAL A 315 9.91 -2.36 -5.06
N ASN A 316 10.12 -3.66 -5.27
CA ASN A 316 9.65 -4.41 -6.45
C ASN A 316 10.42 -4.08 -7.74
N ALA A 317 11.69 -3.69 -7.62
CA ALA A 317 12.61 -3.45 -8.73
C ALA A 317 13.06 -4.80 -9.31
N ALA A 318 12.69 -5.10 -10.56
CA ALA A 318 12.92 -6.41 -11.16
C ALA A 318 14.18 -6.42 -12.03
N ALA A 319 14.41 -5.39 -12.83
CA ALA A 319 15.58 -5.28 -13.69
C ALA A 319 16.87 -5.17 -12.86
N CYS A 320 16.85 -4.38 -11.78
CA CYS A 320 17.96 -4.31 -10.82
C CYS A 320 18.22 -5.65 -10.13
N ALA A 321 17.16 -6.37 -9.75
CA ALA A 321 17.29 -7.67 -9.09
C ALA A 321 17.84 -8.76 -10.03
N GLU A 322 17.46 -8.77 -11.30
CA GLU A 322 17.99 -9.73 -12.29
C GLU A 322 19.48 -9.51 -12.56
N HIS A 323 19.92 -8.26 -12.75
CA HIS A 323 21.33 -7.94 -13.01
C HIS A 323 22.20 -8.25 -11.79
N LEU A 324 21.79 -7.83 -10.59
CA LEU A 324 22.53 -8.14 -9.36
C LEU A 324 22.66 -9.64 -9.11
N MET A 325 21.62 -10.43 -9.42
CA MET A 325 21.67 -11.89 -9.29
C MET A 325 22.58 -12.55 -10.34
N GLY A 326 22.72 -11.94 -11.52
CA GLY A 326 23.68 -12.34 -12.54
C GLY A 326 25.13 -12.16 -12.07
N ASP A 327 25.43 -11.04 -11.41
CA ASP A 327 26.79 -10.68 -11.00
C ASP A 327 27.21 -11.31 -9.65
N LEU A 328 26.28 -11.42 -8.69
CA LEU A 328 26.55 -11.94 -7.32
C LEU A 328 26.34 -13.44 -7.15
N GLY A 329 25.64 -14.10 -8.09
CA GLY A 329 25.36 -15.53 -8.01
C GLY A 329 24.46 -15.95 -6.82
N GLN A 330 24.54 -17.23 -6.43
CA GLN A 330 23.59 -17.87 -5.50
C GLN A 330 23.76 -17.48 -4.02
N ASP A 331 24.88 -16.86 -3.65
CA ASP A 331 25.20 -16.53 -2.25
C ASP A 331 24.43 -15.28 -1.78
N ALA A 332 24.20 -14.30 -2.65
CA ALA A 332 23.37 -13.13 -2.36
C ALA A 332 21.89 -13.47 -2.13
N ALA A 333 21.37 -14.55 -2.74
CA ALA A 333 20.01 -15.02 -2.50
C ALA A 333 19.79 -15.56 -1.07
N GLN A 334 20.88 -15.94 -0.39
CA GLN A 334 20.87 -16.47 0.97
C GLN A 334 21.19 -15.42 2.03
N ALA A 335 21.59 -14.21 1.61
CA ALA A 335 21.83 -13.08 2.50
C ALA A 335 20.60 -12.84 3.39
N ARG A 336 20.83 -12.53 4.66
CA ARG A 336 19.76 -12.36 5.65
C ARG A 336 19.76 -10.93 6.15
N ASP A 337 18.56 -10.37 6.22
CA ASP A 337 18.32 -9.09 6.85
C ASP A 337 18.46 -9.20 8.38
N GLN A 338 18.37 -8.08 9.10
CA GLN A 338 18.35 -8.02 10.56
C GLN A 338 17.25 -8.91 11.17
N ASP A 339 16.12 -9.04 10.47
CA ASP A 339 14.99 -9.91 10.84
C ASP A 339 15.20 -11.40 10.46
N GLY A 340 16.39 -11.75 9.95
CA GLY A 340 16.72 -13.10 9.52
C GLY A 340 16.00 -13.58 8.25
N ARG A 341 15.36 -12.68 7.51
CA ARG A 341 14.62 -12.95 6.27
C ARG A 341 15.53 -12.90 5.05
N THR A 342 15.30 -13.78 4.09
CA THR A 342 15.94 -13.68 2.77
C THR A 342 15.22 -12.65 1.89
N PRO A 343 15.88 -12.06 0.87
CA PRO A 343 15.26 -11.10 -0.05
C PRO A 343 13.97 -11.65 -0.68
N ALA A 344 13.97 -12.92 -1.09
CA ALA A 344 12.79 -13.61 -1.63
C ALA A 344 11.63 -13.68 -0.62
N GLN A 345 11.92 -13.94 0.66
CA GLN A 345 10.90 -13.95 1.73
C GLN A 345 10.33 -12.55 1.96
N LEU A 346 11.18 -11.51 1.88
CA LEU A 346 10.75 -10.13 2.02
C LEU A 346 9.82 -9.71 0.87
N ALA A 347 10.19 -10.00 -0.38
CA ALA A 347 9.32 -9.75 -1.53
C ALA A 347 8.00 -10.54 -1.45
N ALA A 348 8.05 -11.80 -0.99
CA ALA A 348 6.85 -12.61 -0.79
C ALA A 348 5.92 -12.03 0.30
N ALA A 349 6.48 -11.54 1.41
CA ALA A 349 5.73 -10.89 2.48
C ALA A 349 5.05 -9.60 2.02
N LEU A 350 5.72 -8.81 1.18
CA LEU A 350 5.21 -7.54 0.61
C LEU A 350 4.34 -7.74 -0.64
N LYS A 351 4.19 -8.97 -1.13
CA LYS A 351 3.46 -9.31 -2.37
C LYS A 351 4.05 -8.69 -3.65
N HIS A 352 5.36 -8.45 -3.66
CA HIS A 352 6.09 -7.84 -4.77
C HIS A 352 6.45 -8.88 -5.84
N LYS A 353 5.53 -9.09 -6.78
CA LYS A 353 5.59 -10.20 -7.74
C LYS A 353 6.79 -10.13 -8.70
N LYS A 354 7.14 -8.94 -9.23
CA LYS A 354 8.17 -8.83 -10.26
C LYS A 354 9.55 -9.12 -9.68
N ALA A 355 9.91 -8.45 -8.58
CA ALA A 355 11.17 -8.70 -7.88
C ALA A 355 11.28 -10.13 -7.34
N PHE A 356 10.19 -10.72 -6.82
CA PHE A 356 10.19 -12.11 -6.36
C PHE A 356 10.61 -13.09 -7.46
N TRP A 357 10.02 -12.96 -8.66
CA TRP A 357 10.35 -13.85 -9.78
C TRP A 357 11.74 -13.58 -10.36
N ALA A 358 12.16 -12.32 -10.45
CA ALA A 358 13.52 -11.94 -10.82
C ALA A 358 14.57 -12.64 -9.95
N MET A 359 14.38 -12.63 -8.62
CA MET A 359 15.30 -13.27 -7.67
C MET A 359 15.30 -14.81 -7.78
N ILE A 360 14.14 -15.43 -7.99
CA ILE A 360 14.04 -16.89 -8.14
C ILE A 360 14.66 -17.34 -9.46
N GLN A 361 14.38 -16.65 -10.57
CA GLN A 361 14.95 -16.95 -11.89
C GLN A 361 16.46 -16.71 -11.93
N GLY A 362 16.94 -15.60 -11.34
CA GLY A 362 18.37 -15.32 -11.21
C GLY A 362 19.13 -16.37 -10.40
N SER A 363 18.48 -17.05 -9.45
CA SER A 363 19.09 -18.18 -8.70
C SER A 363 19.18 -19.48 -9.51
N GLY A 364 18.69 -19.50 -10.76
CA GLY A 364 18.61 -20.67 -11.63
C GLY A 364 17.50 -21.66 -11.22
N ARG A 365 16.62 -21.28 -10.29
CA ARG A 365 15.53 -22.13 -9.77
C ARG A 365 14.22 -21.78 -10.46
N THR A 366 13.51 -22.78 -10.96
CA THR A 366 12.15 -22.62 -11.52
C THR A 366 11.05 -22.98 -10.52
N ARG A 367 11.42 -23.51 -9.35
CA ARG A 367 10.49 -23.98 -8.31
C ARG A 367 10.64 -23.15 -7.04
N VAL A 368 9.52 -22.60 -6.58
CA VAL A 368 9.41 -21.93 -5.28
C VAL A 368 9.33 -23.01 -4.19
N THR A 369 10.22 -22.93 -3.21
CA THR A 369 10.20 -23.84 -2.05
C THR A 369 9.57 -23.14 -0.85
N ASP A 370 9.11 -23.92 0.15
CA ASP A 370 8.66 -23.37 1.45
C ASP A 370 9.75 -22.50 2.10
N VAL A 371 11.02 -22.68 1.69
CA VAL A 371 12.16 -21.91 2.16
C VAL A 371 12.12 -20.45 1.68
N ASP A 372 11.47 -20.18 0.55
CA ASP A 372 11.48 -18.88 -0.11
C ASP A 372 10.30 -17.99 0.32
N VAL A 373 9.27 -18.60 0.92
CA VAL A 373 8.01 -17.92 1.29
C VAL A 373 7.81 -17.82 2.80
N LEU A 374 8.22 -18.83 3.57
CA LEU A 374 7.92 -18.90 5.01
C LEU A 374 9.15 -18.55 5.88
N PRO A 375 8.99 -17.68 6.90
CA PRO A 375 10.05 -17.38 7.87
C PRO A 375 10.41 -18.62 8.69
N ARG A 376 11.65 -18.66 9.21
CA ARG A 376 12.18 -19.82 9.96
C ARG A 376 11.33 -20.22 11.17
N GLU A 377 10.70 -19.25 11.85
CA GLU A 377 9.83 -19.48 13.01
C GLU A 377 8.55 -20.24 12.66
N ALA A 378 8.00 -20.01 11.46
CA ALA A 378 6.87 -20.80 10.95
C ALA A 378 7.28 -22.24 10.62
N ARG A 379 8.57 -22.50 10.36
CA ARG A 379 9.09 -23.85 10.09
C ARG A 379 9.30 -24.66 11.36
N THR A 380 9.76 -24.05 12.44
CA THR A 380 9.90 -24.72 13.74
C THR A 380 8.55 -25.06 14.35
N ALA A 381 7.51 -24.28 14.09
CA ALA A 381 6.12 -24.64 14.42
C ALA A 381 5.61 -25.86 13.63
N ARG A 382 6.00 -26.00 12.36
CA ARG A 382 5.67 -27.18 11.52
C ARG A 382 6.46 -28.43 11.92
N GLY A 383 7.71 -28.28 12.36
CA GLY A 383 8.59 -29.39 12.77
C GLY A 383 8.32 -29.94 14.17
N LYS A 384 7.62 -29.19 15.04
CA LYS A 384 7.22 -29.66 16.38
C LYS A 384 5.77 -30.14 16.49
N ASN A 385 4.94 -29.90 15.47
CA ASN A 385 3.54 -30.36 15.42
C ASN A 385 3.30 -31.51 14.41
N SER A 386 4.33 -32.28 14.08
CA SER A 386 4.19 -33.60 13.45
C SER A 386 4.20 -34.74 14.47
N GLN A 387 3.96 -34.44 15.75
CA GLN A 387 3.10 -35.32 16.52
C GLN A 387 1.68 -34.91 16.18
N ALA A 388 0.97 -35.79 15.47
CA ALA A 388 -0.47 -35.84 15.56
C ALA A 388 -0.82 -35.91 17.05
N ILE A 389 -1.09 -34.74 17.64
CA ILE A 389 -1.81 -34.72 18.90
C ILE A 389 -3.19 -35.19 18.50
N ALA A 390 -3.44 -36.48 18.71
CA ALA A 390 -4.77 -37.03 18.90
C ALA A 390 -5.35 -36.34 20.14
N LEU A 391 -5.67 -35.05 20.02
CA LEU A 391 -6.60 -34.40 20.90
C LEU A 391 -7.93 -35.07 20.54
N ALA A 392 -8.37 -35.96 21.42
CA ALA A 392 -9.75 -36.41 21.41
C ALA A 392 -10.63 -35.17 21.16
N PRO A 393 -11.54 -35.20 20.18
CA PRO A 393 -12.38 -34.05 19.89
C PRO A 393 -13.00 -33.60 21.20
N SER A 394 -12.63 -32.41 21.67
CA SER A 394 -13.24 -31.82 22.86
C SER A 394 -14.74 -31.91 22.62
N ALA A 395 -15.44 -32.68 23.46
CA ALA A 395 -16.81 -33.09 23.23
C ALA A 395 -17.61 -31.90 22.72
N TRP A 396 -18.03 -31.97 21.45
CA TRP A 396 -19.07 -31.09 20.95
C TRP A 396 -20.29 -31.46 21.78
N THR A 397 -20.59 -30.67 22.79
CA THR A 397 -21.87 -30.81 23.46
C THR A 397 -22.89 -30.28 22.47
N ASP A 398 -23.72 -31.17 21.92
CA ASP A 398 -25.05 -30.81 21.42
C ASP A 398 -25.80 -30.18 22.59
N ARG A 399 -25.46 -28.93 22.91
CA ARG A 399 -26.37 -28.06 23.62
C ARG A 399 -27.29 -27.57 22.54
N ASP A 400 -28.57 -27.81 22.71
CA ASP A 400 -29.63 -27.08 22.02
C ASP A 400 -29.42 -25.59 22.28
N GLN A 401 -28.57 -24.94 21.47
CA GLN A 401 -28.25 -23.54 21.59
C GLN A 401 -29.35 -22.74 20.92
N GLU A 402 -29.94 -21.81 21.67
CA GLU A 402 -30.85 -20.81 21.13
C GLU A 402 -30.22 -20.13 19.90
N PRO A 403 -31.02 -19.78 18.87
CA PRO A 403 -30.51 -19.14 17.67
C PRO A 403 -29.75 -17.85 18.02
N TYR A 404 -28.59 -17.65 17.36
CA TYR A 404 -27.82 -16.43 17.54
C TYR A 404 -28.65 -15.24 17.03
N THR A 405 -28.94 -14.28 17.91
CA THR A 405 -29.57 -13.01 17.53
C THR A 405 -28.51 -11.94 17.27
N MET A 406 -28.81 -10.96 16.41
CA MET A 406 -27.90 -9.85 16.12
C MET A 406 -27.41 -9.14 17.39
N ALA A 407 -28.32 -8.88 18.33
CA ALA A 407 -27.99 -8.26 19.62
C ALA A 407 -27.00 -9.09 20.44
N ARG A 408 -27.12 -10.43 20.41
CA ARG A 408 -26.22 -11.33 21.15
C ARG A 408 -24.82 -11.35 20.56
N VAL A 409 -24.71 -11.36 19.23
CA VAL A 409 -23.40 -11.31 18.53
C VAL A 409 -22.72 -9.97 18.78
N GLN A 410 -23.45 -8.85 18.70
CA GLN A 410 -22.92 -7.52 19.02
C GLN A 410 -22.40 -7.43 20.46
N GLN A 411 -23.12 -7.99 21.44
CA GLN A 411 -22.65 -8.06 22.83
C GLN A 411 -21.35 -8.84 22.99
N LEU A 412 -21.19 -9.96 22.27
CA LEU A 412 -19.98 -10.78 22.34
C LEU A 412 -18.76 -10.07 21.72
N PHE A 413 -18.96 -9.34 20.62
CA PHE A 413 -17.91 -8.51 20.02
C PHE A 413 -17.52 -7.33 20.92
N ALA A 414 -18.50 -6.67 21.55
CA ALA A 414 -18.28 -5.59 22.52
C ALA A 414 -17.52 -6.08 23.77
N ALA A 415 -17.86 -7.26 24.29
CA ALA A 415 -17.17 -7.86 25.44
C ALA A 415 -15.70 -8.20 25.16
N CYS A 416 -15.36 -8.54 23.91
CA CYS A 416 -13.99 -8.85 23.49
C CYS A 416 -13.19 -7.63 23.00
N ASN A 417 -13.65 -6.40 23.32
CA ASN A 417 -12.99 -5.13 22.99
C ASN A 417 -12.62 -4.98 21.50
N ARG A 418 -13.48 -5.49 20.61
CA ARG A 418 -13.37 -5.28 19.16
C ARG A 418 -14.43 -4.29 18.70
N ASN A 419 -14.00 -3.19 18.08
CA ASN A 419 -14.86 -2.21 17.43
C ASN A 419 -15.50 -2.81 16.16
N GLY A 420 -16.46 -3.71 16.33
CA GLY A 420 -17.17 -4.37 15.23
C GLY A 420 -16.26 -5.16 14.28
N LEU A 421 -16.87 -5.84 13.31
CA LEU A 421 -16.17 -6.23 12.09
C LEU A 421 -15.88 -4.93 11.34
N ALA A 422 -14.61 -4.52 11.26
CA ALA A 422 -14.24 -3.32 10.53
C ALA A 422 -14.74 -3.45 9.08
N ALA A 423 -15.50 -2.46 8.62
CA ALA A 423 -16.02 -2.39 7.26
C ALA A 423 -14.83 -2.38 6.27
N SER A 424 -14.43 -3.56 5.80
CA SER A 424 -13.41 -3.66 4.77
C SER A 424 -14.07 -3.36 3.43
N THR A 425 -13.63 -2.28 2.79
CA THR A 425 -14.06 -1.81 1.48
C THR A 425 -13.47 -2.67 0.35
N GLY A 426 -13.66 -4.00 0.44
CA GLY A 426 -13.32 -4.95 -0.61
C GLY A 426 -14.56 -5.74 -1.03
N GLU A 427 -14.71 -6.02 -2.33
CA GLU A 427 -15.89 -6.66 -2.97
C GLU A 427 -16.27 -8.07 -2.43
N SER A 428 -15.56 -8.59 -1.42
CA SER A 428 -15.76 -9.89 -0.77
C SER A 428 -15.96 -9.84 0.75
N SER A 429 -16.08 -8.64 1.34
CA SER A 429 -16.35 -8.47 2.78
C SER A 429 -17.78 -8.83 3.11
N LYS A 430 -18.00 -9.68 4.12
CA LYS A 430 -19.34 -10.05 4.61
C LYS A 430 -19.70 -9.24 5.85
N ASP A 431 -20.96 -8.84 5.94
CA ASP A 431 -21.45 -8.01 7.04
C ASP A 431 -21.80 -8.86 8.27
N MET A 432 -22.07 -8.19 9.39
CA MET A 432 -22.46 -8.87 10.63
C MET A 432 -23.78 -9.65 10.49
N GLU A 433 -24.66 -9.21 9.59
CA GLU A 433 -25.91 -9.90 9.23
C GLU A 433 -25.62 -11.26 8.58
N ASP A 434 -24.70 -11.29 7.61
CA ASP A 434 -24.24 -12.53 6.97
C ASP A 434 -23.59 -13.48 7.98
N LEU A 435 -22.89 -12.95 8.99
CA LEU A 435 -22.29 -13.77 10.05
C LEU A 435 -23.36 -14.45 10.90
N VAL A 436 -24.42 -13.72 11.28
CA VAL A 436 -25.53 -14.25 12.09
C VAL A 436 -26.30 -15.31 11.29
N GLU A 437 -26.53 -15.07 10.00
CA GLU A 437 -27.15 -16.06 9.11
C GLU A 437 -26.28 -17.32 8.98
N GLU A 438 -24.96 -17.18 8.80
CA GLU A 438 -24.04 -18.32 8.72
C GLU A 438 -23.96 -19.10 10.05
N LEU A 439 -23.99 -18.43 11.20
CA LEU A 439 -24.01 -19.09 12.53
C LEU A 439 -25.29 -19.88 12.78
N ASN A 440 -26.40 -19.45 12.17
CA ASN A 440 -27.69 -20.14 12.31
C ASN A 440 -27.88 -21.26 11.29
N THR A 441 -27.29 -21.15 10.09
CA THR A 441 -27.42 -22.14 9.01
C THR A 441 -26.34 -23.22 9.00
N CYS A 442 -25.10 -22.91 9.41
CA CYS A 442 -23.98 -23.86 9.46
C CYS A 442 -23.74 -24.39 10.88
N GLN A 443 -23.08 -25.55 10.98
CA GLN A 443 -22.48 -26.03 12.24
C GLN A 443 -21.26 -25.16 12.58
N SER A 444 -21.54 -24.00 13.16
CA SER A 444 -20.51 -23.07 13.61
C SER A 444 -20.88 -22.39 14.92
N ASP A 445 -19.88 -22.19 15.77
CA ASP A 445 -20.00 -21.62 17.09
C ASP A 445 -19.05 -20.44 17.27
N LEU A 446 -19.43 -19.50 18.14
CA LEU A 446 -18.54 -18.45 18.62
C LEU A 446 -18.06 -18.81 20.02
N LEU A 447 -16.75 -18.99 20.17
CA LEU A 447 -16.09 -19.29 21.43
C LEU A 447 -15.36 -18.04 21.94
N VAL A 448 -15.57 -17.71 23.20
CA VAL A 448 -14.79 -16.69 23.91
C VAL A 448 -13.60 -17.39 24.56
N MET A 449 -12.39 -17.10 24.09
CA MET A 449 -11.16 -17.65 24.63
C MET A 449 -10.46 -16.61 25.51
N ASN A 450 -10.15 -17.00 26.74
CA ASN A 450 -9.30 -16.22 27.62
C ASN A 450 -7.83 -16.50 27.26
N VAL A 451 -7.11 -15.47 26.82
CA VAL A 451 -5.66 -15.59 26.59
C VAL A 451 -4.98 -15.73 27.97
N ARG A 452 -4.02 -16.66 28.09
CA ARG A 452 -3.31 -16.93 29.36
C ARG A 452 -2.77 -15.61 29.94
N GLY A 453 -3.30 -15.20 31.08
CA GLY A 453 -3.03 -13.88 31.69
C GLY A 453 -4.29 -13.10 32.12
N GLY A 454 -5.49 -13.60 31.82
CA GLY A 454 -6.74 -13.19 32.48
C GLY A 454 -7.32 -11.82 32.09
N MET A 455 -6.58 -10.97 31.37
CA MET A 455 -7.03 -9.61 31.01
C MET A 455 -7.52 -9.44 29.57
N GLN A 456 -7.33 -10.41 28.66
CA GLN A 456 -7.79 -10.31 27.27
C GLN A 456 -8.63 -11.51 26.84
N GLN A 457 -9.85 -11.23 26.40
CA GLN A 457 -10.78 -12.19 25.79
C GLN A 457 -10.71 -12.05 24.27
N THR A 458 -10.52 -13.16 23.58
CA THR A 458 -10.49 -13.22 22.10
C THR A 458 -11.66 -14.05 21.61
N LEU A 459 -12.28 -13.60 20.51
CA LEU A 459 -13.43 -14.28 19.91
C LEU A 459 -12.93 -15.20 18.78
N LEU A 460 -13.14 -16.50 18.95
CA LEU A 460 -12.79 -17.54 17.98
C LEU A 460 -14.06 -18.10 17.36
N ARG A 461 -14.14 -18.13 16.03
CA ARG A 461 -15.21 -18.84 15.33
C ARG A 461 -14.78 -20.28 15.09
N ARG A 462 -15.57 -21.25 15.49
CA ARG A 462 -15.33 -22.67 15.17
C ARG A 462 -16.31 -23.09 14.08
N LEU A 463 -15.84 -23.75 13.02
CA LEU A 463 -16.69 -24.16 11.90
C LEU A 463 -16.34 -25.56 11.40
N ARG A 464 -17.36 -26.39 11.17
CA ARG A 464 -17.18 -27.74 10.61
C ARG A 464 -17.31 -27.74 9.09
N LEU A 465 -16.37 -28.40 8.43
CA LEU A 465 -16.39 -28.58 6.98
C LEU A 465 -15.97 -29.99 6.60
N VAL A 466 -16.52 -30.46 5.49
CA VAL A 466 -16.13 -31.70 4.83
C VAL A 466 -15.23 -31.37 3.64
N ARG A 467 -14.10 -32.05 3.54
CA ARG A 467 -13.18 -31.99 2.41
C ARG A 467 -13.16 -33.35 1.71
N LEU A 468 -13.29 -33.34 0.40
CA LEU A 468 -13.40 -34.56 -0.38
C LEU A 468 -12.16 -34.78 -1.24
N ARG A 469 -11.55 -35.95 -1.11
CA ARG A 469 -10.48 -36.42 -1.99
C ARG A 469 -10.98 -37.60 -2.79
N LEU A 470 -11.20 -37.39 -4.08
CA LEU A 470 -11.69 -38.41 -4.99
C LEU A 470 -10.51 -38.91 -5.83
N LEU A 471 -10.24 -40.21 -5.79
CA LEU A 471 -9.11 -40.87 -6.46
C LEU A 471 -9.63 -41.82 -7.54
N ALA A 472 -9.02 -41.78 -8.72
CA ALA A 472 -9.24 -42.73 -9.80
C ALA A 472 -7.90 -43.30 -10.24
N VAL A 473 -7.85 -44.60 -10.58
CA VAL A 473 -6.65 -45.25 -11.11
C VAL A 473 -6.90 -45.56 -12.58
N ILE A 474 -6.09 -44.96 -13.45
CA ILE A 474 -6.16 -45.11 -14.92
C ILE A 474 -4.75 -45.41 -15.41
N ASP A 475 -4.57 -46.48 -16.20
CA ASP A 475 -3.28 -46.84 -16.78
C ASP A 475 -2.11 -46.80 -15.77
N ASP A 476 -2.31 -47.46 -14.61
CA ASP A 476 -1.38 -47.50 -13.46
C ASP A 476 -1.05 -46.14 -12.79
N ASN A 477 -1.71 -45.06 -13.18
CA ASN A 477 -1.54 -43.73 -12.61
C ASN A 477 -2.73 -43.30 -11.73
N VAL A 478 -2.43 -42.62 -10.62
CA VAL A 478 -3.44 -42.10 -9.69
C VAL A 478 -3.81 -40.67 -10.07
N HIS A 479 -5.08 -40.45 -10.38
CA HIS A 479 -5.68 -39.15 -10.61
C HIS A 479 -6.48 -38.71 -9.39
N ALA A 480 -6.42 -37.42 -9.02
CA ALA A 480 -7.27 -36.88 -7.97
C ALA A 480 -8.09 -35.67 -8.44
N LEU A 481 -9.29 -35.52 -7.91
CA LEU A 481 -10.15 -34.37 -8.19
C LEU A 481 -9.65 -33.12 -7.46
N VAL A 482 -9.47 -32.03 -8.20
CA VAL A 482 -9.00 -30.76 -7.64
C VAL A 482 -9.76 -29.56 -8.26
N GLU A 483 -10.15 -28.61 -7.42
CA GLU A 483 -10.76 -27.32 -7.77
C GLU A 483 -9.69 -26.31 -8.22
N LEU A 484 -9.83 -25.74 -9.41
CA LEU A 484 -9.00 -24.64 -9.90
C LEU A 484 -9.55 -23.32 -9.34
N ASN A 485 -9.00 -22.84 -8.23
CA ASN A 485 -9.46 -21.57 -7.63
C ASN A 485 -8.89 -20.32 -8.32
N SER A 486 -9.77 -19.31 -8.38
CA SER A 486 -9.65 -17.96 -8.95
C SER A 486 -8.82 -16.93 -8.15
N ASP A 487 -8.21 -17.29 -7.02
CA ASP A 487 -7.41 -16.35 -6.19
C ASP A 487 -5.91 -16.50 -6.48
N ALA A 488 -5.43 -15.70 -7.43
CA ALA A 488 -4.19 -15.87 -8.18
C ALA A 488 -2.97 -15.06 -7.68
N TRP A 489 -2.86 -14.72 -6.40
CA TRP A 489 -1.83 -13.74 -5.99
C TRP A 489 -0.41 -14.28 -5.75
N LEU A 490 -0.19 -15.61 -5.82
CA LEU A 490 1.10 -16.21 -5.43
C LEU A 490 1.73 -17.21 -6.42
N ARG A 491 1.41 -17.17 -7.73
CA ARG A 491 1.96 -18.17 -8.67
C ARG A 491 2.62 -17.63 -9.93
N ALA A 492 3.59 -18.42 -10.39
CA ALA A 492 4.27 -18.33 -11.67
C ALA A 492 3.26 -18.31 -12.82
N ARG A 493 3.66 -17.85 -14.00
CA ARG A 493 2.83 -17.92 -15.21
C ARG A 493 2.30 -19.34 -15.50
N ASP A 494 2.98 -20.39 -15.02
CA ASP A 494 2.74 -21.77 -15.48
C ASP A 494 2.35 -22.81 -14.39
N GLN A 495 2.04 -22.42 -13.15
CA GLN A 495 1.73 -23.41 -12.08
C GLN A 495 0.25 -23.42 -11.64
N LYS A 496 -0.51 -24.43 -12.10
CA LYS A 496 -1.90 -24.70 -11.68
C LYS A 496 -1.96 -25.73 -10.54
N LEU A 497 -1.83 -25.29 -9.28
CA LEU A 497 -2.17 -26.12 -8.10
C LEU A 497 -3.63 -25.86 -7.70
N GLY A 498 -4.53 -26.81 -7.92
CA GLY A 498 -5.91 -26.64 -7.44
C GLY A 498 -6.03 -26.83 -5.92
N LYS A 499 -7.16 -26.40 -5.32
CA LYS A 499 -7.57 -26.73 -3.95
C LYS A 499 -8.47 -27.97 -3.96
N LEU A 500 -8.53 -28.74 -2.88
CA LEU A 500 -9.50 -29.85 -2.79
C LEU A 500 -10.92 -29.28 -2.61
N PRO A 501 -11.94 -29.90 -3.24
CA PRO A 501 -13.32 -29.48 -3.07
C PRO A 501 -13.76 -29.66 -1.60
N TYR A 502 -14.51 -28.68 -1.09
CA TYR A 502 -14.97 -28.66 0.30
C TYR A 502 -16.39 -28.08 0.42
N ARG A 503 -17.11 -28.48 1.47
CA ARG A 503 -18.46 -28.00 1.83
C ARG A 503 -18.55 -27.72 3.32
N ARG A 504 -19.24 -26.65 3.72
CA ARG A 504 -19.57 -26.38 5.13
C ARG A 504 -20.75 -27.26 5.55
N MET A 505 -20.71 -27.82 6.76
CA MET A 505 -21.82 -28.66 7.26
C MET A 505 -22.98 -27.80 7.76
N HIS A 506 -24.23 -28.16 7.42
CA HIS A 506 -25.41 -27.51 7.99
C HIS A 506 -25.84 -28.12 9.33
N LYS A 507 -26.59 -27.36 10.13
CA LYS A 507 -27.14 -27.86 11.41
C LYS A 507 -28.02 -29.09 11.16
N GLY A 508 -27.80 -30.15 11.94
CA GLY A 508 -28.51 -31.43 11.80
C GLY A 508 -27.98 -32.38 10.71
N GLU A 509 -27.00 -31.98 9.90
CA GLU A 509 -26.38 -32.89 8.92
C GLU A 509 -25.29 -33.76 9.55
N THR A 510 -25.31 -35.06 9.24
CA THR A 510 -24.21 -35.96 9.56
C THR A 510 -23.04 -35.79 8.58
N GLU A 511 -21.84 -36.21 8.96
CA GLU A 511 -20.64 -36.15 8.10
C GLU A 511 -20.86 -36.87 6.76
N GLU A 512 -21.58 -37.99 6.78
CA GLU A 512 -21.86 -38.80 5.60
C GLU A 512 -22.88 -38.14 4.66
N GLU A 513 -23.93 -37.54 5.21
CA GLU A 513 -24.92 -36.78 4.44
C GLU A 513 -24.29 -35.54 3.80
N ALA A 514 -23.43 -34.82 4.52
CA ALA A 514 -22.71 -33.67 4.00
C ALA A 514 -21.74 -34.05 2.87
N THR A 515 -21.07 -35.20 2.99
CA THR A 515 -20.19 -35.74 1.94
C THR A 515 -20.99 -36.13 0.69
N LYS A 516 -22.13 -36.82 0.86
CA LYS A 516 -23.03 -37.18 -0.25
C LYS A 516 -23.59 -35.95 -0.96
N LYS A 517 -24.02 -34.94 -0.21
CA LYS A 517 -24.48 -33.65 -0.77
C LYS A 517 -23.37 -32.91 -1.51
N LEU A 518 -22.13 -32.90 -1.00
CA LEU A 518 -20.97 -32.35 -1.69
C LEU A 518 -20.72 -33.07 -3.03
N MET A 519 -20.86 -34.39 -3.07
CA MET A 519 -20.70 -35.17 -4.30
C MET A 519 -21.82 -34.88 -5.32
N GLN A 520 -23.08 -34.78 -4.87
CA GLN A 520 -24.21 -34.35 -5.71
C GLN A 520 -23.99 -32.93 -6.26
N GLU A 521 -23.50 -32.03 -5.42
CA GLU A 521 -23.07 -30.68 -5.79
C GLU A 521 -21.97 -30.69 -6.85
N LEU A 522 -21.03 -31.63 -6.79
CA LEU A 522 -20.00 -31.80 -7.82
C LEU A 522 -20.53 -32.45 -9.12
N GLY A 523 -21.78 -32.94 -9.13
CA GLY A 523 -22.41 -33.54 -10.31
C GLY A 523 -22.21 -35.05 -10.41
N ILE A 524 -21.75 -35.69 -9.33
CA ILE A 524 -21.65 -37.13 -9.26
C ILE A 524 -23.05 -37.69 -9.02
N SER A 525 -23.52 -38.48 -9.99
CA SER A 525 -24.87 -39.04 -9.98
C SER A 525 -25.12 -39.96 -8.77
N VAL A 526 -26.36 -39.95 -8.26
CA VAL A 526 -26.78 -40.74 -7.09
C VAL A 526 -26.61 -42.25 -7.34
N TYR A 527 -26.74 -42.69 -8.60
CA TYR A 527 -26.58 -44.10 -9.00
C TYR A 527 -25.17 -44.67 -8.74
N LEU A 528 -24.12 -43.83 -8.70
CA LEU A 528 -22.75 -44.27 -8.39
C LEU A 528 -22.58 -44.68 -6.91
N PHE A 529 -23.50 -44.26 -6.04
CA PHE A 529 -23.50 -44.62 -4.61
C PHE A 529 -24.25 -45.91 -4.33
N GLU A 530 -25.34 -46.17 -5.06
CA GLU A 530 -26.20 -47.34 -4.85
C GLU A 530 -25.55 -48.64 -5.37
N GLU A 531 -24.67 -48.55 -6.38
CA GLU A 531 -23.93 -49.70 -6.95
C GLU A 531 -22.53 -49.95 -6.31
N GLU A 532 -22.17 -49.27 -5.20
CA GLU A 532 -20.84 -49.32 -4.55
C GLU A 532 -19.62 -49.05 -5.48
N LEU A 533 -19.83 -48.26 -6.53
CA LEU A 533 -18.80 -47.96 -7.52
C LEU A 533 -17.72 -46.99 -7.01
N ILE A 534 -18.02 -46.23 -5.95
CA ILE A 534 -17.08 -45.36 -5.24
C ILE A 534 -17.01 -45.81 -3.78
N VAL A 535 -15.81 -46.19 -3.32
CA VAL A 535 -15.59 -46.75 -1.98
C VAL A 535 -14.78 -45.79 -1.11
N PRO A 536 -15.18 -45.53 0.15
CA PRO A 536 -14.36 -44.76 1.08
C PRO A 536 -13.12 -45.57 1.50
N ILE A 537 -11.94 -44.96 1.41
CA ILE A 537 -10.67 -45.58 1.83
C ILE A 537 -10.29 -45.11 3.24
N THR A 538 -10.28 -43.78 3.45
CA THR A 538 -9.82 -43.19 4.70
C THR A 538 -10.72 -42.02 5.10
N LYS A 539 -11.06 -41.95 6.38
CA LYS A 539 -11.66 -40.76 6.99
C LYS A 539 -10.66 -40.23 8.01
N SER A 540 -10.36 -38.93 7.96
CA SER A 540 -9.54 -38.25 8.97
C SER A 540 -10.22 -36.97 9.43
N CYS A 541 -10.01 -36.61 10.69
CA CYS A 541 -10.51 -35.38 11.27
C CYS A 541 -9.35 -34.64 11.92
N TYR A 542 -9.20 -33.35 11.60
CA TYR A 542 -8.19 -32.48 12.18
C TYR A 542 -8.70 -31.04 12.24
N ALA A 543 -8.07 -30.22 13.09
CA ALA A 543 -8.39 -28.81 13.22
C ALA A 543 -7.33 -27.93 12.54
N GLU A 544 -7.75 -26.95 11.74
CA GLU A 544 -6.89 -25.91 11.17
C GLU A 544 -7.40 -24.52 11.60
N THR A 545 -6.57 -23.72 12.27
CA THR A 545 -6.92 -22.32 12.59
C THR A 545 -6.40 -21.37 11.52
N ARG A 546 -7.27 -20.51 10.98
CA ARG A 546 -6.91 -19.47 10.01
C ARG A 546 -7.64 -18.17 10.30
N THR A 547 -7.05 -17.05 9.93
CA THR A 547 -7.75 -15.75 9.91
C THR A 547 -8.75 -15.74 8.76
N SER A 548 -10.00 -15.40 9.06
CA SER A 548 -11.07 -15.41 8.06
C SER A 548 -10.88 -14.26 7.07
N MET A 549 -10.85 -14.58 5.77
CA MET A 549 -10.77 -13.56 4.71
C MET A 549 -12.12 -12.86 4.50
N SER A 550 -13.24 -13.50 4.85
CA SER A 550 -14.60 -12.95 4.75
C SER A 550 -14.97 -12.06 5.94
N TYR A 551 -14.29 -12.27 7.07
CA TYR A 551 -14.53 -11.58 8.33
C TYR A 551 -13.19 -11.09 8.89
N PRO A 552 -12.67 -9.94 8.40
CA PRO A 552 -11.35 -9.46 8.78
C PRO A 552 -11.24 -9.29 10.29
N GLY A 553 -10.16 -9.82 10.85
CA GLY A 553 -9.90 -9.84 12.29
C GLY A 553 -10.46 -11.06 13.02
N LEU A 554 -11.45 -11.79 12.50
CA LEU A 554 -11.99 -12.99 13.16
C LEU A 554 -11.11 -14.22 12.90
N GLU A 555 -10.55 -14.81 13.96
CA GLU A 555 -9.87 -16.11 13.86
C GLU A 555 -10.93 -17.20 13.73
N THR A 556 -10.74 -18.10 12.76
CA THR A 556 -11.64 -19.22 12.52
C THR A 556 -10.89 -20.54 12.63
N GLU A 557 -11.30 -21.38 13.57
CA GLU A 557 -10.88 -22.78 13.69
C GLU A 557 -11.80 -23.65 12.83
N TYR A 558 -11.23 -24.24 11.78
CA TYR A 558 -11.91 -25.19 10.92
C TYR A 558 -11.68 -26.61 11.42
N ILE A 559 -12.76 -27.29 11.82
CA ILE A 559 -12.75 -28.74 12.03
C ILE A 559 -12.99 -29.36 10.66
N VAL A 560 -11.94 -29.95 10.08
CA VAL A 560 -11.93 -30.52 8.74
C VAL A 560 -12.11 -32.01 8.83
N TYR A 561 -13.23 -32.49 8.30
CA TYR A 561 -13.49 -33.91 8.05
C TYR A 561 -13.05 -34.23 6.63
N GLU A 562 -11.88 -34.83 6.48
CA GLU A 562 -11.34 -35.23 5.20
C GLU A 562 -11.72 -36.68 4.91
N SER A 563 -12.42 -36.90 3.78
CA SER A 563 -12.77 -38.24 3.32
C SER A 563 -12.14 -38.53 1.96
N THR A 564 -11.41 -39.63 1.89
CA THR A 564 -10.81 -40.14 0.65
C THR A 564 -11.66 -41.25 0.08
N TRP A 565 -12.06 -41.11 -1.17
CA TRP A 565 -12.93 -42.03 -1.89
C TRP A 565 -12.25 -42.48 -3.18
N LYS A 566 -12.30 -43.78 -3.49
CA LYS A 566 -11.74 -44.36 -4.72
C LYS A 566 -12.83 -44.85 -5.66
N VAL A 567 -12.69 -44.46 -6.93
CA VAL A 567 -13.52 -44.95 -8.03
C VAL A 567 -13.01 -46.32 -8.48
N ARG A 568 -13.88 -47.34 -8.53
CA ARG A 568 -13.52 -48.69 -9.00
C ARG A 568 -13.35 -48.71 -10.53
N ALA A 569 -12.49 -49.61 -11.02
CA ALA A 569 -12.22 -49.81 -12.44
C ALA A 569 -13.47 -50.09 -13.29
N GLN A 570 -14.47 -50.77 -12.72
CA GLN A 570 -15.74 -51.08 -13.38
C GLN A 570 -16.62 -49.84 -13.63
N ALA A 571 -16.39 -48.74 -12.90
CA ALA A 571 -17.11 -47.49 -13.05
C ALA A 571 -16.52 -46.56 -14.12
N LEU A 572 -15.29 -46.83 -14.60
CA LEU A 572 -14.53 -45.93 -15.46
C LEU A 572 -15.18 -45.67 -16.83
N HIS A 573 -15.93 -46.64 -17.37
CA HIS A 573 -16.67 -46.45 -18.62
C HIS A 573 -17.87 -45.50 -18.46
N ARG A 574 -18.35 -45.29 -17.22
CA ARG A 574 -19.45 -44.36 -16.90
C ARG A 574 -18.95 -43.01 -16.36
N THR A 575 -17.64 -42.83 -16.15
CA THR A 575 -17.04 -41.57 -15.63
C THR A 575 -16.79 -40.50 -16.70
N GLU A 576 -17.24 -40.71 -17.95
CA GLU A 576 -17.27 -39.66 -18.98
C GLU A 576 -18.07 -38.43 -18.55
N GLU A 577 -19.16 -38.64 -17.81
CA GLU A 577 -20.01 -37.58 -17.25
C GLU A 577 -19.29 -36.70 -16.21
N ILE A 578 -18.24 -37.23 -15.57
CA ILE A 578 -17.40 -36.54 -14.57
C ILE A 578 -16.09 -36.01 -15.21
N GLY A 579 -15.91 -36.19 -16.53
CA GLY A 579 -14.76 -35.73 -17.30
C GLY A 579 -13.53 -36.67 -17.29
N LEU A 580 -13.71 -37.92 -16.84
CA LEU A 580 -12.64 -38.88 -16.50
C LEU A 580 -12.46 -40.02 -17.52
N PRO A 581 -12.49 -39.70 -18.82
CA PRO A 581 -11.37 -40.17 -19.66
C PRO A 581 -10.73 -39.08 -20.53
N ASN A 582 -11.36 -37.90 -20.65
CA ASN A 582 -10.93 -36.84 -21.58
C ASN A 582 -9.97 -35.81 -20.96
N GLY A 583 -9.75 -35.84 -19.63
CA GLY A 583 -8.84 -34.94 -18.92
C GLY A 583 -9.23 -33.45 -18.98
N ARG A 584 -10.43 -33.12 -19.46
CA ARG A 584 -10.91 -31.75 -19.61
C ARG A 584 -11.47 -31.24 -18.27
N PRO A 585 -11.19 -29.99 -17.88
CA PRO A 585 -11.83 -29.40 -16.72
C PRO A 585 -13.33 -29.24 -16.98
N PHE A 586 -14.16 -29.64 -16.03
CA PHE A 586 -15.60 -29.39 -16.10
C PHE A 586 -15.95 -28.16 -15.26
N GLN A 587 -16.85 -27.35 -15.80
CA GLN A 587 -17.39 -26.17 -15.14
C GLN A 587 -18.73 -26.50 -14.53
N LYS A 588 -18.93 -26.13 -13.27
CA LYS A 588 -20.24 -26.22 -12.65
C LYS A 588 -20.63 -24.89 -12.03
N GLU A 589 -21.82 -24.45 -12.41
CA GLU A 589 -22.49 -23.28 -11.85
C GLU A 589 -23.21 -23.69 -10.58
N PHE A 590 -22.88 -23.02 -9.48
CA PHE A 590 -23.56 -23.19 -8.21
C PHE A 590 -24.52 -22.03 -7.99
N CYS A 591 -25.79 -22.36 -7.75
CA CYS A 591 -26.77 -21.43 -7.20
C CYS A 591 -26.81 -21.65 -5.68
N THR A 592 -26.24 -20.73 -4.91
CA THR A 592 -26.53 -20.65 -3.48
C THR A 592 -27.83 -19.87 -3.28
N ASN A 593 -28.65 -20.25 -2.29
CA ASN A 593 -29.92 -19.58 -1.98
C ASN A 593 -29.75 -18.08 -1.63
N ALA A 594 -28.54 -17.66 -1.29
CA ALA A 594 -28.14 -16.26 -1.23
C ALA A 594 -27.47 -15.87 -2.57
N PHE A 595 -28.10 -14.93 -3.28
CA PHE A 595 -27.75 -14.39 -4.60
C PHE A 595 -26.25 -14.29 -4.91
N ARG A 596 -25.73 -15.24 -5.72
CA ARG A 596 -24.67 -15.06 -6.75
C ARG A 596 -24.41 -16.41 -7.43
N VAL A 597 -24.41 -16.46 -8.77
CA VAL A 597 -23.97 -17.64 -9.53
C VAL A 597 -22.46 -17.74 -9.40
N VAL A 598 -21.96 -18.81 -8.77
CA VAL A 598 -20.51 -19.05 -8.67
C VAL A 598 -20.12 -20.16 -9.64
N THR A 599 -19.33 -19.82 -10.66
CA THR A 599 -18.73 -20.79 -11.59
C THR A 599 -17.46 -21.38 -10.98
N ARG A 600 -17.42 -22.70 -10.75
CA ARG A 600 -16.21 -23.40 -10.31
C ARG A 600 -15.67 -24.30 -11.43
N GLN A 601 -14.37 -24.26 -11.66
CA GLN A 601 -13.65 -25.15 -12.57
C GLN A 601 -12.98 -26.28 -11.78
N LEU A 602 -13.25 -27.53 -12.15
CA LEU A 602 -12.68 -28.72 -11.52
C LEU A 602 -11.87 -29.52 -12.55
N LEU A 603 -10.73 -30.09 -12.15
CA LEU A 603 -9.80 -30.83 -13.02
C LEU A 603 -9.27 -32.09 -12.32
N TRP A 604 -8.87 -33.08 -13.12
CA TRP A 604 -8.22 -34.34 -12.70
C TRP A 604 -6.73 -34.39 -13.06
N PRO A 605 -5.83 -33.72 -12.33
CA PRO A 605 -4.40 -33.86 -12.55
C PRO A 605 -3.90 -35.28 -12.22
N VAL A 606 -2.91 -35.74 -13.00
CA VAL A 606 -2.08 -36.91 -12.66
C VAL A 606 -1.23 -36.53 -11.45
N LEU A 607 -1.35 -37.27 -10.35
CA LEU A 607 -0.52 -37.05 -9.17
C LEU A 607 0.55 -38.13 -9.12
N VAL A 608 1.78 -37.76 -9.51
CA VAL A 608 2.96 -38.65 -9.45
C VAL A 608 3.50 -38.82 -8.02
N ASN A 609 2.95 -38.10 -7.03
CA ASN A 609 3.38 -38.17 -5.64
C ASN A 609 2.23 -38.55 -4.71
N PHE A 610 2.01 -39.85 -4.57
CA PHE A 610 1.52 -40.42 -3.33
C PHE A 610 2.43 -41.57 -2.92
N THR A 611 3.17 -41.39 -1.82
CA THR A 611 3.54 -42.52 -0.99
C THR A 611 2.25 -43.05 -0.37
N LEU A 612 1.57 -43.94 -1.09
CA LEU A 612 0.69 -44.90 -0.45
C LEU A 612 1.61 -45.73 0.45
N ASN A 613 1.55 -45.49 1.77
CA ASN A 613 2.13 -46.40 2.75
C ASN A 613 1.38 -47.73 2.63
N GLU A 614 1.78 -48.57 1.68
CA GLU A 614 1.58 -50.00 1.78
C GLU A 614 2.62 -50.54 2.77
N LYS A 615 2.14 -51.40 3.68
CA LYS A 615 2.88 -52.23 4.65
C LYS A 615 3.09 -51.66 6.04
N HIS A 616 2.02 -51.73 6.83
CA HIS A 616 2.11 -52.40 8.13
C HIS A 616 1.15 -53.59 8.15
N ALA A 617 1.66 -54.75 7.76
CA ALA A 617 1.16 -56.06 8.14
C ALA A 617 2.35 -57.02 7.99
N ASP A 618 2.85 -57.50 9.13
CA ASP A 618 3.52 -58.79 9.37
C ASP A 618 4.76 -59.15 8.50
N GLU A 619 5.93 -59.52 9.03
CA GLU A 619 6.21 -60.42 10.14
C GLU A 619 7.68 -60.22 10.59
N ARG A 620 7.92 -60.27 11.90
CA ARG A 620 9.24 -60.52 12.47
C ARG A 620 9.40 -62.03 12.63
N GLY A 621 10.41 -62.60 11.99
CA GLY A 621 11.01 -63.88 12.39
C GLY A 621 10.98 -64.96 11.31
N GLY A 622 12.15 -65.40 10.87
CA GLY A 622 12.28 -66.62 10.06
C GLY A 622 13.47 -66.58 9.11
N GLU A 623 14.52 -67.28 9.48
CA GLU A 623 15.76 -67.48 8.72
C GLU A 623 15.56 -68.21 7.38
N ASN A 624 16.64 -68.21 6.59
CA ASN A 624 16.97 -69.08 5.46
C ASN A 624 16.35 -68.65 4.11
N SER A 625 17.00 -68.69 2.94
CA SER A 625 18.32 -69.15 2.50
C SER A 625 18.20 -69.23 0.96
N TRP A 626 19.06 -68.53 0.20
CA TRP A 626 19.50 -68.87 -1.18
C TRP A 626 18.43 -68.79 -2.31
N ALA A 627 18.69 -68.55 -3.59
CA ALA A 627 19.80 -68.06 -4.39
C ALA A 627 19.33 -67.97 -5.87
N VAL A 628 20.08 -67.24 -6.71
CA VAL A 628 20.41 -67.55 -8.13
C VAL A 628 19.48 -67.09 -9.29
N LYS A 629 20.11 -66.28 -10.17
CA LYS A 629 19.97 -66.08 -11.65
C LYS A 629 18.62 -65.58 -12.17
N GLY A 630 18.52 -64.51 -12.97
CA GLY A 630 19.42 -64.06 -14.03
C GLY A 630 18.82 -64.48 -15.39
N LEU A 631 18.30 -63.53 -16.17
CA LEU A 631 18.15 -63.68 -17.62
C LEU A 631 17.93 -62.34 -18.33
N SER A 632 18.95 -62.03 -19.12
CA SER A 632 19.05 -61.06 -20.20
C SER A 632 17.88 -61.11 -21.19
N ARG A 633 17.47 -59.96 -21.71
CA ARG A 633 16.82 -59.84 -23.02
C ARG A 633 17.51 -58.72 -23.82
N LYS A 634 18.41 -59.12 -24.71
CA LYS A 634 18.78 -58.37 -25.92
C LYS A 634 18.04 -58.99 -27.11
N GLN A 635 17.67 -58.11 -28.05
CA GLN A 635 17.28 -58.36 -29.44
C GLN A 635 15.92 -59.05 -29.64
N ALA A 636 15.08 -58.74 -30.61
CA ALA A 636 14.95 -57.75 -31.70
C ALA A 636 13.42 -57.80 -32.04
N GLN A 637 12.73 -56.94 -32.78
CA GLN A 637 12.92 -56.47 -34.16
C GLN A 637 11.57 -55.79 -34.54
N GLN A 638 11.58 -54.57 -35.08
CA GLN A 638 10.91 -54.05 -36.31
C GLN A 638 10.08 -52.81 -35.92
N ASP A 639 10.29 -51.59 -36.41
CA ASP A 639 11.26 -50.95 -37.32
C ASP A 639 11.61 -49.56 -36.77
#